data_AF-A0AAW1I9U9-F1
#
_entry.id   AF-A0AAW1I9U9-F1
#
_cell.length_a   1.000
_cell.length_b   1.000
_cell.length_c   1.000
_cell.angle_alpha   90.00
_cell.angle_beta   90.00
_cell.angle_gamma   90.00
#
_symmetry.space_group_name_H-M   'P 1'
#
loop_
_entity.id
_entity.type
_entity.pdbx_description
1 polymer ?
#
loop_
_entity_poly.entity_id
_entity_poly.type
_entity_poly.pdbx_seq_one_letter_code
_entity_poly.pdbx_strand_id
1 'polypeptide(L)'
;MISVEEFIAQFHSISTDIPEKRRRLNSLTESDTPEKRRRFNTFIIQLKSIPIVPNELSNLVLSITPKDAIEESFRFDIMIKFNLHDTIITEFKRNSNNTLLIMKLIKNYKIFEDLFCNIDGQFFVDDILPNLSYALKLKLLNGISKFMKNENLANEYFLKIENKYGLKLAMNLLPACTPELIRVKMDRYFVTLSNRQLIDICKKDKEFLDYYLNKSPKVKENLRHFCYVHAKAIKQFAKLHPEMLWKVNKEHDLDVKIGRRMISTMFRHRCEILEEGPKFLNYFSHFSELYKTAKKDGVIKEFLFSLFPVTHDLIKSYFWHSILRFVEHLPIADQYPVVSSTFQEKYGLNLLDYPEHCKEFLQIIPYGPRESILDTLIENDDQLIQFYRVEKSIPLIKEKLQHCGDAQERGKLMGLICKTCIVNKDKEAVSEVLSYVLIRHKNDITALTVFFNNLMQFPGIAKLDHVCWKNIADLSKIFEISRRDYNCNTFDNKYFQYLVRNKLSLEEYCKKRLENMMNTYSYVCAHAFSILSRNKHEKMFLEEIGKYIDLYKAYKNYRVIRLSFLAKIFMFNIANKRHRIEFKNYSTFFDSKLFETADEYFCQNLIKNGMKLYPSDEIWHDLFWKRSTLRRNNIVLAWYVQKWPQKVTDNLDDILNNLSIESVDIFLMKAGKFLNENAIETMKAYAQTLLFNNDYKKAKLAITIFSIISPKTLLDIISPIFEKFESNLKLPVTELLLAKLAIKRLHKVGCPHDTLQLIVRYCKRNFALSAVIPLCSVVYSTPEIILLDELPKFTNNTLCIKKTVLSLSKLILSSTDFAKIIQIFNEEETDASMKRIMLLRAFECLNENPSEFFWNFTANCILTMDVNDTDMYDLLMKLTNVPEQYLSAYIPLIFEQLSKNPHLEIQKRKYKLLESIPTQSIKDLKLEFLMKIIKETATLKNTSNLHWNCVLSKEERQQEELFEENFKALQHFADNHGHNLNKNYDISIVISHYISRYLDVVLNSKCSYRLIQKFNALWDSKMKVYSCHHSYLLLLFAEVYAKSDSDAYKTGIEIRTLLKQYIENFGFSIISLLSTQLNEFCAKTEIKKQDQLLRFVQGLLESNEDEDIYVLVVNMISKNTAKTHALSDYNVILQTMQKSTTTVVKIHLDNFIEEIGKNYNPINY
;
A
#
# COMPACT_ATOMS: atom_id res chain seq x y z
N MET A 1 -46.25 -30.58 -8.84
CA MET A 1 -45.17 -30.20 -7.90
C MET A 1 -44.75 -31.47 -7.19
N ILE A 2 -43.47 -31.79 -7.22
CA ILE A 2 -42.95 -33.11 -6.88
C ILE A 2 -41.76 -32.87 -5.93
N SER A 3 -41.72 -33.56 -4.79
CA SER A 3 -40.59 -33.50 -3.84
C SER A 3 -39.31 -34.10 -4.44
N VAL A 4 -38.12 -33.84 -3.89
CA VAL A 4 -36.88 -34.52 -4.36
C VAL A 4 -37.01 -36.04 -4.27
N GLU A 5 -37.75 -36.54 -3.29
CA GLU A 5 -38.04 -37.96 -3.10
C GLU A 5 -38.94 -38.52 -4.22
N GLU A 6 -40.00 -37.79 -4.58
CA GLU A 6 -40.86 -38.17 -5.70
C GLU A 6 -40.19 -37.92 -7.06
N PHE A 7 -39.24 -36.97 -7.17
CA PHE A 7 -38.42 -36.75 -8.36
C PHE A 7 -37.54 -37.97 -8.63
N ILE A 8 -36.91 -38.52 -7.59
CA ILE A 8 -36.12 -39.74 -7.71
C ILE A 8 -37.03 -40.94 -8.03
N ALA A 9 -38.25 -40.98 -7.49
CA ALA A 9 -39.24 -42.02 -7.78
C ALA A 9 -39.81 -41.95 -9.22
N GLN A 10 -40.10 -40.76 -9.73
CA GLN A 10 -40.60 -40.53 -11.10
C GLN A 10 -39.51 -40.64 -12.17
N PHE A 11 -38.26 -40.28 -11.84
CA PHE A 11 -37.13 -40.56 -12.71
C PHE A 11 -36.96 -42.07 -12.93
N HIS A 12 -37.17 -42.88 -11.89
CA HIS A 12 -37.18 -44.33 -12.01
C HIS A 12 -38.37 -44.90 -12.80
N SER A 13 -39.47 -44.15 -13.03
CA SER A 13 -40.51 -44.58 -13.96
C SER A 13 -40.19 -44.30 -15.43
N ILE A 14 -39.23 -43.40 -15.71
CA ILE A 14 -38.74 -43.09 -17.06
C ILE A 14 -37.54 -44.00 -17.43
N SER A 15 -36.77 -44.45 -16.43
CA SER A 15 -35.67 -45.42 -16.56
C SER A 15 -36.21 -46.84 -16.40
N THR A 16 -36.48 -47.55 -17.50
CA THR A 16 -37.06 -48.92 -17.52
C THR A 16 -36.18 -50.05 -16.99
N ASP A 17 -35.26 -49.79 -16.04
CA ASP A 17 -34.50 -50.88 -15.44
C ASP A 17 -34.06 -50.64 -13.99
N ILE A 18 -34.24 -51.71 -13.20
CA ILE A 18 -33.74 -52.00 -11.84
C ILE A 18 -34.66 -51.62 -10.64
N PRO A 19 -35.56 -52.55 -10.24
CA PRO A 19 -36.40 -52.46 -9.03
C PRO A 19 -35.63 -52.52 -7.69
N GLU A 20 -34.41 -53.08 -7.67
CA GLU A 20 -33.68 -53.38 -6.43
C GLU A 20 -33.08 -52.13 -5.73
N LYS A 21 -33.05 -50.98 -6.41
CA LYS A 21 -32.55 -49.70 -5.87
C LYS A 21 -33.61 -48.91 -5.09
N ARG A 22 -34.91 -49.22 -5.24
CA ARG A 22 -36.02 -48.56 -4.52
C ARG A 22 -35.91 -48.69 -3.00
N ARG A 23 -35.40 -49.82 -2.49
CA ARG A 23 -35.21 -50.08 -1.04
C ARG A 23 -34.04 -49.34 -0.41
N ARG A 24 -33.00 -48.96 -1.17
CA ARG A 24 -31.83 -48.22 -0.62
C ARG A 24 -32.07 -46.71 -0.49
N LEU A 25 -33.15 -46.20 -1.07
CA LEU A 25 -33.45 -44.76 -1.14
C LEU A 25 -34.45 -44.29 -0.08
N ASN A 26 -35.36 -45.17 0.37
CA ASN A 26 -36.29 -44.91 1.49
C ASN A 26 -35.58 -44.72 2.86
N SER A 27 -34.25 -44.86 2.94
CA SER A 27 -33.47 -44.57 4.15
C SER A 27 -32.80 -43.18 4.13
N LEU A 28 -33.24 -42.26 3.27
CA LEU A 28 -32.88 -40.83 3.32
C LEU A 28 -33.55 -40.08 4.49
N THR A 29 -34.52 -40.71 5.15
CA THR A 29 -35.30 -40.14 6.26
C THR A 29 -34.56 -40.15 7.61
N GLU A 30 -33.64 -41.09 7.84
CA GLU A 30 -33.09 -41.35 9.19
C GLU A 30 -31.57 -41.21 9.36
N SER A 31 -30.83 -40.72 8.35
CA SER A 31 -29.35 -40.64 8.41
C SER A 31 -28.79 -39.22 8.54
N ASP A 32 -27.65 -39.10 9.24
CA ASP A 32 -26.89 -37.86 9.40
C ASP A 32 -26.51 -37.21 8.04
N THR A 33 -26.49 -35.88 7.99
CA THR A 33 -26.21 -35.04 6.79
C THR A 33 -25.03 -35.51 5.90
N PRO A 34 -23.87 -35.97 6.43
CA PRO A 34 -22.76 -36.48 5.62
C PRO A 34 -23.11 -37.72 4.80
N GLU A 35 -23.98 -38.59 5.32
CA GLU A 35 -24.37 -39.83 4.67
C GLU A 35 -25.38 -39.58 3.55
N LYS A 36 -26.35 -38.69 3.76
CA LYS A 36 -27.25 -38.19 2.69
C LYS A 36 -26.45 -37.67 1.49
N ARG A 37 -25.40 -36.90 1.74
CA ARG A 37 -24.52 -36.37 0.68
C ARG A 37 -23.70 -37.45 -0.04
N ARG A 38 -23.21 -38.46 0.68
CA ARG A 38 -22.50 -39.60 0.08
C ARG A 38 -23.43 -40.36 -0.87
N ARG A 39 -24.66 -40.64 -0.43
CA ARG A 39 -25.68 -41.34 -1.22
C ARG A 39 -26.13 -40.53 -2.45
N PHE A 40 -26.33 -39.22 -2.30
CA PHE A 40 -26.64 -38.33 -3.43
C PHE A 40 -25.53 -38.30 -4.50
N ASN A 41 -24.25 -38.25 -4.08
CA ASN A 41 -23.14 -38.30 -5.04
C ASN A 41 -23.12 -39.62 -5.83
N THR A 42 -23.40 -40.75 -5.18
CA THR A 42 -23.54 -42.06 -5.86
C THR A 42 -24.70 -42.04 -6.86
N PHE A 43 -25.84 -41.45 -6.50
CA PHE A 43 -27.00 -41.31 -7.39
C PHE A 43 -26.66 -40.48 -8.64
N ILE A 44 -25.98 -39.35 -8.48
CA ILE A 44 -25.56 -38.52 -9.63
C ILE A 44 -24.62 -39.24 -10.59
N ILE A 45 -23.71 -40.07 -10.08
CA ILE A 45 -22.81 -40.88 -10.92
C ILE A 45 -23.63 -41.85 -11.77
N GLN A 46 -24.68 -42.45 -11.19
CA GLN A 46 -25.58 -43.36 -11.90
C GLN A 46 -26.48 -42.64 -12.91
N LEU A 47 -26.87 -41.39 -12.64
CA LEU A 47 -27.66 -40.60 -13.59
C LEU A 47 -26.87 -40.23 -14.85
N LYS A 48 -25.55 -40.00 -14.75
CA LYS A 48 -24.71 -39.67 -15.91
C LYS A 48 -24.55 -40.81 -16.92
N SER A 49 -24.84 -42.05 -16.53
CA SER A 49 -24.76 -43.23 -17.42
C SER A 49 -26.03 -43.50 -18.22
N ILE A 50 -27.10 -42.71 -18.03
CA ILE A 50 -28.39 -42.89 -18.70
C ILE A 50 -28.53 -41.80 -19.78
N PRO A 51 -28.84 -42.14 -21.05
CA PRO A 51 -29.13 -41.14 -22.09
C PRO A 51 -30.49 -40.51 -21.82
N ILE A 52 -30.51 -39.24 -21.39
CA ILE A 52 -31.74 -38.47 -21.08
C ILE A 52 -31.81 -37.28 -22.03
N VAL A 53 -33.01 -36.98 -22.55
CA VAL A 53 -33.26 -35.79 -23.38
C VAL A 53 -33.17 -34.52 -22.49
N PRO A 54 -32.32 -33.52 -22.83
CA PRO A 54 -32.08 -32.34 -21.98
C PRO A 54 -33.34 -31.53 -21.59
N ASN A 55 -34.34 -31.50 -22.48
CA ASN A 55 -35.60 -30.77 -22.24
C ASN A 55 -36.50 -31.45 -21.20
N GLU A 56 -36.56 -32.78 -21.19
CA GLU A 56 -37.31 -33.54 -20.18
C GLU A 56 -36.68 -33.40 -18.80
N LEU A 57 -35.34 -33.45 -18.73
CA LEU A 57 -34.61 -33.25 -17.49
C LEU A 57 -34.76 -31.81 -16.95
N SER A 58 -34.78 -30.81 -17.83
CA SER A 58 -34.99 -29.40 -17.47
C SER A 58 -36.39 -29.17 -16.87
N ASN A 59 -37.43 -29.69 -17.52
CA ASN A 59 -38.81 -29.62 -17.01
C ASN A 59 -38.96 -30.35 -15.67
N LEU A 60 -38.33 -31.51 -15.54
CA LEU A 60 -38.35 -32.31 -14.32
C LEU A 60 -37.64 -31.57 -13.15
N VAL A 61 -36.47 -30.97 -13.39
CA VAL A 61 -35.69 -30.20 -12.38
C VAL A 61 -36.38 -28.89 -11.97
N LEU A 62 -37.11 -28.24 -12.89
CA LEU A 62 -37.94 -27.07 -12.59
C LEU A 62 -39.19 -27.43 -11.78
N SER A 63 -39.66 -28.67 -11.85
CA SER A 63 -40.83 -29.16 -11.09
C SER A 63 -40.52 -29.54 -9.63
N ILE A 64 -39.23 -29.62 -9.27
CA ILE A 64 -38.76 -29.91 -7.91
C ILE A 64 -39.00 -28.71 -7.00
N THR A 65 -39.76 -28.91 -5.94
CA THR A 65 -39.88 -27.97 -4.81
C THR A 65 -39.08 -28.51 -3.62
N PRO A 66 -37.88 -27.96 -3.33
CA PRO A 66 -37.06 -28.44 -2.22
C PRO A 66 -37.76 -28.24 -0.88
N LYS A 67 -37.74 -29.26 -0.02
CA LYS A 67 -38.30 -29.19 1.34
C LYS A 67 -37.34 -28.50 2.33
N ASP A 68 -36.03 -28.60 2.08
CA ASP A 68 -34.99 -28.02 2.92
C ASP A 68 -33.80 -27.46 2.11
N ALA A 69 -32.87 -26.79 2.80
CA ALA A 69 -31.68 -26.19 2.20
C ALA A 69 -30.66 -27.23 1.65
N ILE A 70 -30.78 -28.51 2.04
CA ILE A 70 -29.92 -29.59 1.56
C ILE A 70 -30.44 -30.08 0.21
N GLU A 71 -31.75 -30.31 0.09
CA GLU A 71 -32.47 -30.63 -1.15
C GLU A 71 -32.30 -29.54 -2.20
N GLU A 72 -32.36 -28.27 -1.79
CA GLU A 72 -32.14 -27.14 -2.71
C GLU A 72 -30.69 -27.16 -3.24
N SER A 73 -29.74 -27.43 -2.35
CA SER A 73 -28.34 -27.64 -2.74
C SER A 73 -28.20 -28.81 -3.73
N PHE A 74 -28.95 -29.89 -3.56
CA PHE A 74 -28.94 -31.04 -4.48
C PHE A 74 -29.54 -30.70 -5.84
N ARG A 75 -30.66 -29.97 -5.89
CA ARG A 75 -31.25 -29.45 -7.14
C ARG A 75 -30.24 -28.64 -7.95
N PHE A 76 -29.49 -27.74 -7.30
CA PHE A 76 -28.42 -27.00 -7.99
C PHE A 76 -27.25 -27.88 -8.45
N ASP A 77 -26.89 -28.91 -7.69
CA ASP A 77 -25.84 -29.85 -8.13
C ASP A 77 -26.26 -30.62 -9.40
N ILE A 78 -27.55 -30.92 -9.55
CA ILE A 78 -28.10 -31.53 -10.78
C ILE A 78 -27.97 -30.53 -11.94
N MET A 79 -28.52 -29.31 -11.80
CA MET A 79 -28.49 -28.28 -12.84
C MET A 79 -27.08 -28.05 -13.40
N ILE A 80 -26.09 -27.95 -12.50
CA ILE A 80 -24.70 -27.69 -12.86
C ILE A 80 -24.08 -28.91 -13.54
N LYS A 81 -24.26 -30.12 -12.99
CA LYS A 81 -23.59 -31.32 -13.53
C LYS A 81 -24.14 -31.80 -14.88
N PHE A 82 -25.35 -31.38 -15.23
CA PHE A 82 -26.03 -31.67 -16.51
C PHE A 82 -26.06 -30.48 -17.47
N ASN A 83 -25.37 -29.37 -17.18
CA ASN A 83 -25.24 -28.20 -18.05
C ASN A 83 -26.59 -27.60 -18.50
N LEU A 84 -27.58 -27.49 -17.60
CA LEU A 84 -28.90 -26.98 -17.92
C LEU A 84 -28.91 -25.43 -17.96
N HIS A 85 -28.31 -24.83 -18.99
CA HIS A 85 -28.07 -23.38 -19.08
C HIS A 85 -29.33 -22.53 -18.96
N ASP A 86 -30.38 -22.82 -19.74
CA ASP A 86 -31.64 -22.06 -19.71
C ASP A 86 -32.34 -22.17 -18.35
N THR A 87 -32.23 -23.34 -17.71
CA THR A 87 -32.79 -23.57 -16.38
C THR A 87 -32.02 -22.75 -15.33
N ILE A 88 -30.69 -22.64 -15.45
CA ILE A 88 -29.85 -21.80 -14.57
C ILE A 88 -30.20 -20.31 -14.74
N ILE A 89 -30.36 -19.84 -15.99
CA ILE A 89 -30.76 -18.45 -16.28
C ILE A 89 -32.16 -18.17 -15.72
N THR A 90 -33.09 -19.09 -15.91
CA THR A 90 -34.45 -18.98 -15.35
C THR A 90 -34.43 -18.90 -13.83
N GLU A 91 -33.55 -19.65 -13.17
CA GLU A 91 -33.40 -19.59 -11.71
C GLU A 91 -32.80 -18.25 -11.24
N PHE A 92 -31.89 -17.64 -12.01
CA PHE A 92 -31.42 -16.28 -11.73
C PHE A 92 -32.55 -15.23 -11.82
N LYS A 93 -33.51 -15.42 -12.74
CA LYS A 93 -34.68 -14.54 -12.87
C LYS A 93 -35.73 -14.79 -11.78
N ARG A 94 -36.07 -16.05 -11.51
CA ARG A 94 -37.15 -16.44 -10.57
C ARG A 94 -36.77 -16.28 -9.11
N ASN A 95 -35.53 -16.58 -8.75
CA ASN A 95 -35.12 -16.73 -7.36
C ASN A 95 -33.81 -15.96 -7.10
N SER A 96 -33.97 -14.65 -7.23
CA SER A 96 -32.99 -13.57 -7.28
C SER A 96 -32.01 -13.46 -6.11
N ASN A 97 -32.12 -14.32 -5.08
CA ASN A 97 -31.27 -14.30 -3.88
C ASN A 97 -30.47 -15.58 -3.62
N ASN A 98 -30.42 -16.50 -4.59
CA ASN A 98 -29.77 -17.80 -4.42
C ASN A 98 -28.22 -17.75 -4.49
N THR A 99 -27.63 -17.25 -3.40
CA THR A 99 -26.16 -17.25 -3.17
C THR A 99 -25.55 -18.65 -3.34
N LEU A 100 -26.27 -19.70 -2.96
CA LEU A 100 -25.81 -21.09 -3.04
C LEU A 100 -25.53 -21.52 -4.49
N LEU A 101 -26.41 -21.17 -5.44
CA LEU A 101 -26.26 -21.49 -6.86
C LEU A 101 -24.99 -20.85 -7.43
N ILE A 102 -24.81 -19.52 -7.24
CA ILE A 102 -23.61 -18.81 -7.72
C ILE A 102 -22.33 -19.40 -7.12
N MET A 103 -22.33 -19.71 -5.82
CA MET A 103 -21.15 -20.31 -5.16
C MET A 103 -20.82 -21.70 -5.71
N LYS A 104 -21.82 -22.50 -6.11
CA LYS A 104 -21.60 -23.80 -6.73
C LYS A 104 -21.16 -23.69 -8.18
N LEU A 105 -21.71 -22.74 -8.95
CA LEU A 105 -21.28 -22.46 -10.31
C LEU A 105 -19.82 -22.01 -10.35
N ILE A 106 -19.43 -21.03 -9.53
CA ILE A 106 -18.04 -20.54 -9.42
C ILE A 106 -17.04 -21.66 -9.05
N LYS A 107 -17.47 -22.66 -8.26
CA LYS A 107 -16.65 -23.84 -7.95
C LYS A 107 -16.46 -24.76 -9.15
N ASN A 108 -17.42 -24.79 -10.07
CA ASN A 108 -17.38 -25.55 -11.31
C ASN A 108 -17.03 -24.61 -12.49
N TYR A 109 -15.82 -24.02 -12.42
CA TYR A 109 -15.41 -22.90 -13.28
C TYR A 109 -15.57 -23.15 -14.80
N LYS A 110 -15.45 -24.40 -15.28
CA LYS A 110 -15.64 -24.73 -16.70
C LYS A 110 -17.07 -24.50 -17.18
N ILE A 111 -18.05 -24.92 -16.38
CA ILE A 111 -19.48 -24.75 -16.69
C ILE A 111 -19.87 -23.28 -16.51
N PHE A 112 -19.28 -22.61 -15.53
CA PHE A 112 -19.43 -21.18 -15.36
C PHE A 112 -18.92 -20.40 -16.59
N GLU A 113 -17.72 -20.73 -17.08
CA GLU A 113 -17.15 -20.14 -18.30
C GLU A 113 -18.06 -20.40 -19.52
N ASP A 114 -18.47 -21.65 -19.73
CA ASP A 114 -19.34 -22.05 -20.85
C ASP A 114 -20.70 -21.33 -20.86
N LEU A 115 -21.35 -21.20 -19.68
CA LEU A 115 -22.61 -20.48 -19.56
C LEU A 115 -22.49 -19.01 -20.01
N PHE A 116 -21.48 -18.29 -19.49
CA PHE A 116 -21.34 -16.85 -19.76
C PHE A 116 -20.68 -16.54 -21.11
N CYS A 117 -20.01 -17.49 -21.74
CA CYS A 117 -19.56 -17.34 -23.13
C CYS A 117 -20.71 -17.35 -24.14
N ASN A 118 -21.86 -17.91 -23.78
CA ASN A 118 -23.03 -18.03 -24.65
C ASN A 118 -24.11 -16.96 -24.37
N ILE A 119 -23.84 -16.02 -23.46
CA ILE A 119 -24.78 -14.95 -23.10
C ILE A 119 -24.29 -13.64 -23.73
N ASP A 120 -25.17 -13.00 -24.50
CA ASP A 120 -24.97 -11.66 -25.05
C ASP A 120 -24.84 -10.60 -23.93
N GLY A 121 -23.98 -9.59 -24.14
CA GLY A 121 -23.71 -8.55 -23.15
C GLY A 121 -24.91 -7.65 -22.86
N GLN A 122 -25.76 -7.37 -23.85
CA GLN A 122 -26.98 -6.58 -23.64
C GLN A 122 -27.99 -7.38 -22.80
N PHE A 123 -28.26 -8.63 -23.18
CA PHE A 123 -29.13 -9.53 -22.42
C PHE A 123 -28.63 -9.71 -20.99
N PHE A 124 -27.32 -9.83 -20.78
CA PHE A 124 -26.76 -9.94 -19.43
C PHE A 124 -27.11 -8.73 -18.54
N VAL A 125 -26.97 -7.51 -19.07
CA VAL A 125 -27.15 -6.28 -18.29
C VAL A 125 -28.63 -5.89 -18.17
N ASP A 126 -29.48 -6.25 -19.14
CA ASP A 126 -30.90 -5.90 -19.13
C ASP A 126 -31.81 -6.95 -18.49
N ASP A 127 -31.52 -8.24 -18.68
CA ASP A 127 -32.40 -9.32 -18.25
C ASP A 127 -31.90 -10.08 -17.01
N ILE A 128 -30.58 -10.11 -16.77
CA ILE A 128 -30.00 -10.89 -15.67
C ILE A 128 -29.68 -9.98 -14.49
N LEU A 129 -28.85 -8.94 -14.68
CA LEU A 129 -28.39 -8.11 -13.58
C LEU A 129 -29.52 -7.44 -12.75
N PRO A 130 -30.61 -6.90 -13.34
CA PRO A 130 -31.68 -6.26 -12.55
C PRO A 130 -32.42 -7.22 -11.61
N ASN A 131 -32.41 -8.50 -11.95
CA ASN A 131 -32.97 -9.57 -11.14
C ASN A 131 -32.00 -10.04 -10.04
N LEU A 132 -30.80 -9.47 -9.91
CA LEU A 132 -29.84 -9.87 -8.88
C LEU A 132 -29.64 -8.78 -7.83
N SER A 133 -29.42 -9.20 -6.58
CA SER A 133 -28.96 -8.28 -5.54
C SER A 133 -27.52 -7.82 -5.80
N TYR A 134 -27.17 -6.61 -5.32
CA TYR A 134 -25.82 -6.05 -5.53
C TYR A 134 -24.70 -6.99 -5.04
N ALA A 135 -24.90 -7.67 -3.90
CA ALA A 135 -23.95 -8.66 -3.39
C ALA A 135 -23.74 -9.84 -4.36
N LEU A 136 -24.78 -10.26 -5.08
CA LEU A 136 -24.70 -11.32 -6.08
C LEU A 136 -24.10 -10.81 -7.39
N LYS A 137 -24.44 -9.60 -7.84
CA LYS A 137 -23.78 -8.94 -8.98
C LYS A 137 -22.27 -8.93 -8.77
N LEU A 138 -21.79 -8.45 -7.62
CA LEU A 138 -20.35 -8.43 -7.31
C LEU A 138 -19.71 -9.82 -7.34
N LYS A 139 -20.36 -10.84 -6.76
CA LYS A 139 -19.83 -12.22 -6.77
C LYS A 139 -19.76 -12.78 -8.18
N LEU A 140 -20.78 -12.52 -8.99
CA LEU A 140 -20.87 -12.97 -10.36
C LEU A 140 -19.80 -12.32 -11.23
N LEU A 141 -19.69 -10.99 -11.18
CA LEU A 141 -18.66 -10.23 -11.91
C LEU A 141 -17.24 -10.64 -11.50
N ASN A 142 -16.97 -10.80 -10.19
CA ASN A 142 -15.67 -11.31 -9.74
C ASN A 142 -15.38 -12.76 -10.16
N GLY A 143 -16.43 -13.55 -10.43
CA GLY A 143 -16.33 -14.88 -11.03
C GLY A 143 -15.97 -14.81 -12.51
N ILE A 144 -16.70 -13.99 -13.29
CA ILE A 144 -16.44 -13.71 -14.70
C ILE A 144 -15.00 -13.22 -14.88
N SER A 145 -14.63 -12.17 -14.15
CA SER A 145 -13.29 -11.58 -14.12
C SER A 145 -12.16 -12.59 -13.91
N LYS A 146 -12.42 -13.67 -13.16
CA LYS A 146 -11.42 -14.69 -12.81
C LYS A 146 -11.34 -15.82 -13.83
N PHE A 147 -12.44 -16.18 -14.46
CA PHE A 147 -12.56 -17.44 -15.22
C PHE A 147 -12.84 -17.26 -16.71
N MET A 148 -13.33 -16.08 -17.13
CA MET A 148 -13.57 -15.78 -18.53
C MET A 148 -12.24 -15.60 -19.27
N LYS A 149 -12.02 -16.38 -20.33
CA LYS A 149 -10.83 -16.28 -21.19
C LYS A 149 -11.03 -15.41 -22.43
N ASN A 150 -12.27 -15.28 -22.91
CA ASN A 150 -12.57 -14.44 -24.06
C ASN A 150 -12.52 -12.96 -23.65
N GLU A 151 -11.40 -12.30 -23.93
CA GLU A 151 -11.16 -10.91 -23.54
C GLU A 151 -12.05 -9.92 -24.30
N ASN A 152 -12.43 -10.22 -25.54
CA ASN A 152 -13.32 -9.37 -26.34
C ASN A 152 -14.74 -9.35 -25.74
N LEU A 153 -15.25 -10.52 -25.34
CA LEU A 153 -16.53 -10.60 -24.64
C LEU A 153 -16.45 -9.93 -23.26
N ALA A 154 -15.32 -10.06 -22.56
CA ALA A 154 -15.10 -9.34 -21.29
C ALA A 154 -15.10 -7.82 -21.47
N ASN A 155 -14.49 -7.31 -22.56
CA ASN A 155 -14.53 -5.89 -22.93
C ASN A 155 -15.97 -5.44 -23.21
N GLU A 156 -16.75 -6.23 -23.95
CA GLU A 156 -18.16 -5.93 -24.22
C GLU A 156 -18.97 -5.82 -22.92
N TYR A 157 -18.86 -6.83 -22.04
CA TYR A 157 -19.51 -6.82 -20.73
C TYR A 157 -19.09 -5.61 -19.89
N PHE A 158 -17.79 -5.29 -19.89
CA PHE A 158 -17.26 -4.14 -19.17
C PHE A 158 -17.93 -2.83 -19.66
N LEU A 159 -17.94 -2.59 -20.97
CA LEU A 159 -18.49 -1.38 -21.56
C LEU A 159 -20.00 -1.25 -21.35
N LYS A 160 -20.75 -2.36 -21.48
CA LYS A 160 -22.20 -2.37 -21.25
C LYS A 160 -22.54 -2.10 -19.77
N ILE A 161 -21.78 -2.68 -18.84
CA ILE A 161 -21.96 -2.43 -17.40
C ILE A 161 -21.54 -1.02 -17.03
N GLU A 162 -20.43 -0.53 -17.56
CA GLU A 162 -19.98 0.84 -17.34
C GLU A 162 -21.04 1.84 -17.80
N ASN A 163 -21.64 1.63 -18.97
CA ASN A 163 -22.67 2.50 -19.52
C ASN A 163 -23.97 2.49 -18.67
N LYS A 164 -24.41 1.31 -18.18
CA LYS A 164 -25.68 1.22 -17.43
C LYS A 164 -25.54 1.48 -15.92
N TYR A 165 -24.48 0.97 -15.30
CA TYR A 165 -24.28 0.99 -13.84
C TYR A 165 -23.10 1.86 -13.38
N GLY A 166 -22.29 2.38 -14.31
CA GLY A 166 -21.13 3.19 -14.01
C GLY A 166 -19.84 2.40 -13.75
N LEU A 167 -18.73 3.14 -13.73
CA LEU A 167 -17.37 2.60 -13.63
C LEU A 167 -17.17 1.70 -12.40
N LYS A 168 -17.73 2.09 -11.24
CA LYS A 168 -17.47 1.39 -9.97
C LYS A 168 -17.85 -0.09 -10.01
N LEU A 169 -18.96 -0.44 -10.66
CA LEU A 169 -19.37 -1.84 -10.81
C LEU A 169 -18.53 -2.55 -11.89
N ALA A 170 -18.27 -1.87 -13.01
CA ALA A 170 -17.47 -2.37 -14.13
C ALA A 170 -16.02 -2.72 -13.72
N MET A 171 -15.41 -1.99 -12.79
CA MET A 171 -14.04 -2.23 -12.30
C MET A 171 -13.80 -3.65 -11.75
N ASN A 172 -14.86 -4.37 -11.37
CA ASN A 172 -14.75 -5.79 -10.96
C ASN A 172 -14.35 -6.70 -12.14
N LEU A 173 -14.73 -6.34 -13.37
CA LEU A 173 -14.39 -7.06 -14.60
C LEU A 173 -13.08 -6.62 -15.25
N LEU A 174 -12.52 -5.47 -14.85
CA LEU A 174 -11.33 -4.90 -15.47
C LEU A 174 -10.18 -5.92 -15.67
N PRO A 175 -9.85 -6.82 -14.72
CA PRO A 175 -8.78 -7.80 -14.91
C PRO A 175 -9.02 -8.82 -16.04
N ALA A 176 -10.26 -9.06 -16.46
CA ALA A 176 -10.57 -9.96 -17.57
C ALA A 176 -10.48 -9.28 -18.94
N CYS A 177 -10.50 -7.95 -18.99
CA CYS A 177 -10.41 -7.17 -20.22
C CYS A 177 -9.01 -7.28 -20.85
N THR A 178 -8.91 -6.79 -22.09
CA THR A 178 -7.65 -6.66 -22.85
C THR A 178 -6.76 -5.56 -22.25
N PRO A 179 -5.42 -5.68 -22.28
CA PRO A 179 -4.49 -4.65 -21.79
C PRO A 179 -4.76 -3.24 -22.36
N GLU A 180 -5.17 -3.13 -23.62
CA GLU A 180 -5.45 -1.87 -24.31
C GLU A 180 -6.62 -1.14 -23.64
N LEU A 181 -7.76 -1.82 -23.47
CA LEU A 181 -8.92 -1.26 -22.77
C LEU A 181 -8.57 -0.86 -21.34
N ILE A 182 -7.78 -1.68 -20.63
CA ILE A 182 -7.34 -1.38 -19.27
C ILE A 182 -6.58 -0.04 -19.25
N ARG A 183 -5.56 0.12 -20.10
CA ARG A 183 -4.76 1.36 -20.16
C ARG A 183 -5.65 2.57 -20.52
N VAL A 184 -6.51 2.46 -21.52
CA VAL A 184 -7.47 3.53 -21.89
C VAL A 184 -8.33 3.95 -20.70
N LYS A 185 -8.83 2.99 -19.91
CA LYS A 185 -9.65 3.30 -18.72
C LYS A 185 -8.82 3.87 -17.57
N MET A 186 -7.58 3.46 -17.40
CA MET A 186 -6.68 4.00 -16.38
C MET A 186 -6.20 5.43 -16.70
N ASP A 187 -5.99 5.75 -17.98
CA ASP A 187 -5.67 7.12 -18.42
C ASP A 187 -6.86 8.05 -18.23
N ARG A 188 -8.09 7.56 -18.50
CA ARG A 188 -9.31 8.34 -18.32
C ARG A 188 -9.71 8.51 -16.85
N TYR A 189 -9.52 7.47 -16.04
CA TYR A 189 -9.97 7.42 -14.65
C TYR A 189 -8.80 7.11 -13.72
N PHE A 190 -8.37 8.09 -12.92
CA PHE A 190 -7.31 7.93 -11.91
C PHE A 190 -7.77 7.06 -10.71
N VAL A 191 -7.90 5.75 -10.93
CA VAL A 191 -8.43 4.78 -9.94
C VAL A 191 -7.31 3.99 -9.28
N THR A 192 -7.46 3.73 -7.97
CA THR A 192 -6.55 2.84 -7.22
C THR A 192 -6.99 1.39 -7.37
N LEU A 193 -6.13 0.53 -7.92
CA LEU A 193 -6.38 -0.91 -8.05
C LEU A 193 -6.16 -1.65 -6.74
N SER A 194 -6.92 -2.71 -6.46
CA SER A 194 -6.66 -3.62 -5.33
C SER A 194 -5.46 -4.53 -5.61
N ASN A 195 -4.86 -5.10 -4.56
CA ASN A 195 -3.80 -6.12 -4.68
C ASN A 195 -4.17 -7.26 -5.64
N ARG A 196 -5.43 -7.69 -5.65
CA ARG A 196 -5.87 -8.80 -6.52
C ARG A 196 -5.93 -8.35 -7.98
N GLN A 197 -6.57 -7.22 -8.26
CA GLN A 197 -6.67 -6.68 -9.62
C GLN A 197 -5.27 -6.42 -10.19
N LEU A 198 -4.37 -5.79 -9.42
CA LEU A 198 -3.01 -5.52 -9.86
C LEU A 198 -2.25 -6.82 -10.18
N ILE A 199 -2.36 -7.85 -9.34
CA ILE A 199 -1.75 -9.16 -9.61
C ILE A 199 -2.30 -9.79 -10.90
N ASP A 200 -3.62 -9.75 -11.10
CA ASP A 200 -4.25 -10.42 -12.24
C ASP A 200 -3.98 -9.68 -13.55
N ILE A 201 -3.92 -8.34 -13.54
CA ILE A 201 -3.52 -7.52 -14.69
C ILE A 201 -2.03 -7.69 -15.01
N CYS A 202 -1.15 -7.63 -14.00
CA CYS A 202 0.30 -7.80 -14.23
C CYS A 202 0.69 -9.20 -14.72
N LYS A 203 -0.17 -10.23 -14.55
CA LYS A 203 0.05 -11.54 -15.16
C LYS A 203 -0.18 -11.53 -16.67
N LYS A 204 -1.06 -10.63 -17.14
CA LYS A 204 -1.40 -10.46 -18.57
C LYS A 204 -0.45 -9.48 -19.24
N ASP A 205 -0.23 -8.34 -18.60
CA ASP A 205 0.64 -7.26 -19.09
C ASP A 205 1.78 -7.03 -18.09
N LYS A 206 2.97 -7.55 -18.43
CA LYS A 206 4.17 -7.45 -17.59
C LYS A 206 4.66 -6.01 -17.42
N GLU A 207 4.30 -5.10 -18.33
CA GLU A 207 4.70 -3.69 -18.30
C GLU A 207 3.73 -2.81 -17.54
N PHE A 208 2.56 -3.35 -17.19
CA PHE A 208 1.49 -2.58 -16.56
C PHE A 208 1.90 -1.95 -15.22
N LEU A 209 2.75 -2.62 -14.43
CA LEU A 209 3.18 -2.06 -13.14
C LEU A 209 3.96 -0.75 -13.35
N ASP A 210 4.86 -0.72 -14.33
CA ASP A 210 5.66 0.45 -14.70
C ASP A 210 4.76 1.59 -15.18
N TYR A 211 3.87 1.26 -16.12
CA TYR A 211 2.86 2.18 -16.63
C TYR A 211 2.00 2.80 -15.50
N TYR A 212 1.52 1.97 -14.57
CA TYR A 212 0.63 2.40 -13.49
C TYR A 212 1.33 3.33 -12.49
N LEU A 213 2.60 3.06 -12.15
CA LEU A 213 3.42 3.92 -11.28
C LEU A 213 3.72 5.26 -11.97
N ASN A 214 4.00 5.24 -13.27
CA ASN A 214 4.32 6.45 -14.04
C ASN A 214 3.11 7.38 -14.27
N LYS A 215 1.91 6.82 -14.37
CA LYS A 215 0.70 7.59 -14.71
C LYS A 215 -0.11 8.08 -13.51
N SER A 216 0.01 7.47 -12.33
CA SER A 216 -0.81 7.83 -11.18
C SER A 216 -0.16 8.91 -10.29
N PRO A 217 -0.64 10.17 -10.28
CA PRO A 217 -0.03 11.27 -9.51
C PRO A 217 -0.02 10.97 -8.01
N LYS A 218 -1.09 10.36 -7.51
CA LYS A 218 -1.23 9.94 -6.10
C LYS A 218 -0.21 8.89 -5.68
N VAL A 219 0.25 8.06 -6.62
CA VAL A 219 1.28 7.05 -6.35
C VAL A 219 2.66 7.72 -6.31
N LYS A 220 2.92 8.69 -7.20
CA LYS A 220 4.16 9.50 -7.18
C LYS A 220 4.30 10.32 -5.91
N GLU A 221 3.22 10.91 -5.41
CA GLU A 221 3.22 11.68 -4.16
C GLU A 221 3.58 10.84 -2.92
N ASN A 222 3.23 9.54 -2.91
CA ASN A 222 3.48 8.68 -1.75
C ASN A 222 3.76 7.21 -2.12
N LEU A 223 4.90 7.00 -2.78
CA LEU A 223 5.33 5.68 -3.23
C LEU A 223 5.55 4.69 -2.07
N ARG A 224 6.03 5.16 -0.91
CA ARG A 224 6.22 4.31 0.28
C ARG A 224 4.90 3.72 0.77
N HIS A 225 3.84 4.53 0.83
CA HIS A 225 2.51 4.04 1.20
C HIS A 225 1.98 3.03 0.17
N PHE A 226 2.19 3.30 -1.12
CA PHE A 226 1.85 2.36 -2.18
C PHE A 226 2.54 1.00 -1.99
N CYS A 227 3.87 0.99 -1.80
CA CYS A 227 4.66 -0.23 -1.59
C CYS A 227 4.20 -1.01 -0.33
N TYR A 228 3.80 -0.31 0.73
CA TYR A 228 3.25 -0.94 1.93
C TYR A 228 1.90 -1.62 1.65
N VAL A 229 0.96 -0.89 1.04
CA VAL A 229 -0.39 -1.41 0.73
C VAL A 229 -0.33 -2.54 -0.30
N HIS A 230 0.57 -2.43 -1.28
CA HIS A 230 0.69 -3.36 -2.41
C HIS A 230 1.85 -4.36 -2.29
N ALA A 231 2.43 -4.52 -1.09
CA ALA A 231 3.56 -5.42 -0.87
C ALA A 231 3.32 -6.85 -1.37
N LYS A 232 2.07 -7.33 -1.30
CA LYS A 232 1.70 -8.67 -1.79
C LYS A 232 1.71 -8.73 -3.31
N ALA A 233 1.19 -7.72 -4.00
CA ALA A 233 1.21 -7.64 -5.45
C ALA A 233 2.63 -7.51 -5.99
N ILE A 234 3.45 -6.64 -5.40
CA ILE A 234 4.85 -6.45 -5.82
C ILE A 234 5.66 -7.75 -5.63
N LYS A 235 5.52 -8.44 -4.49
CA LYS A 235 6.16 -9.75 -4.27
C LYS A 235 5.68 -10.84 -5.23
N GLN A 236 4.44 -10.77 -5.69
CA GLN A 236 3.94 -11.72 -6.68
C GLN A 236 4.44 -11.37 -8.08
N PHE A 237 4.46 -10.09 -8.42
CA PHE A 237 5.00 -9.57 -9.68
C PHE A 237 6.49 -9.92 -9.83
N ALA A 238 7.30 -9.62 -8.82
CA ALA A 238 8.71 -9.97 -8.77
C ALA A 238 9.00 -11.47 -8.93
N LYS A 239 8.02 -12.33 -8.61
CA LYS A 239 8.13 -13.78 -8.83
C LYS A 239 7.81 -14.17 -10.29
N LEU A 240 6.91 -13.44 -10.93
CA LEU A 240 6.43 -13.70 -12.30
C LEU A 240 7.34 -13.05 -13.35
N HIS A 241 7.76 -11.81 -13.10
CA HIS A 241 8.52 -10.94 -14.00
C HIS A 241 9.69 -10.26 -13.24
N PRO A 242 10.69 -11.02 -12.76
CA PRO A 242 11.82 -10.48 -12.02
C PRO A 242 12.59 -9.40 -12.81
N GLU A 243 12.70 -9.54 -14.13
CA GLU A 243 13.32 -8.59 -15.05
C GLU A 243 12.62 -7.22 -15.04
N MET A 244 11.28 -7.21 -15.05
CA MET A 244 10.51 -5.97 -15.07
C MET A 244 10.54 -5.27 -13.72
N LEU A 245 10.57 -6.03 -12.62
CA LEU A 245 10.71 -5.42 -11.30
C LEU A 245 12.00 -4.62 -11.21
N TRP A 246 13.08 -5.11 -11.81
CA TRP A 246 14.34 -4.38 -11.82
C TRP A 246 14.25 -3.03 -12.52
N LYS A 247 13.68 -3.01 -13.73
CA LYS A 247 13.47 -1.77 -14.48
C LYS A 247 12.67 -0.76 -13.66
N VAL A 248 11.54 -1.21 -13.11
CA VAL A 248 10.67 -0.37 -12.27
C VAL A 248 11.40 0.12 -11.02
N ASN A 249 12.20 -0.74 -10.38
CA ASN A 249 12.94 -0.35 -9.19
C ASN A 249 14.04 0.69 -9.47
N LYS A 250 14.69 0.62 -10.63
CA LYS A 250 15.68 1.61 -11.06
C LYS A 250 15.06 2.99 -11.24
N GLU A 251 13.85 3.05 -11.77
CA GLU A 251 13.14 4.31 -12.01
C GLU A 251 12.46 4.88 -10.77
N HIS A 252 11.96 4.02 -9.87
CA HIS A 252 11.08 4.43 -8.77
C HIS A 252 11.63 4.20 -7.35
N ASP A 253 12.70 3.42 -7.15
CA ASP A 253 13.25 3.03 -5.83
C ASP A 253 12.20 2.41 -4.89
N LEU A 254 11.73 1.20 -5.25
CA LEU A 254 10.74 0.46 -4.47
C LEU A 254 11.39 -0.12 -3.20
N ASP A 255 11.15 0.49 -2.04
CA ASP A 255 11.59 0.00 -0.71
C ASP A 255 10.86 -1.30 -0.29
N VAL A 256 11.10 -2.41 -0.99
CA VAL A 256 10.46 -3.71 -0.74
C VAL A 256 11.48 -4.75 -0.30
N LYS A 257 11.35 -5.22 0.95
CA LYS A 257 12.19 -6.30 1.49
C LYS A 257 11.95 -7.63 0.77
N ILE A 258 12.99 -8.14 0.11
CA ILE A 258 13.00 -9.40 -0.63
C ILE A 258 13.42 -10.57 0.27
N GLY A 259 12.67 -11.69 0.23
CA GLY A 259 12.99 -12.91 1.00
C GLY A 259 13.93 -13.87 0.28
N ARG A 260 14.61 -14.76 1.01
CA ARG A 260 15.67 -15.69 0.51
C ARG A 260 15.42 -16.33 -0.86
N ARG A 261 14.24 -16.95 -1.06
CA ARG A 261 13.91 -17.65 -2.31
C ARG A 261 13.88 -16.71 -3.53
N MET A 262 13.40 -15.50 -3.32
CA MET A 262 13.29 -14.50 -4.36
C MET A 262 14.66 -13.92 -4.70
N ILE A 263 15.57 -13.76 -3.74
CA ILE A 263 16.98 -13.41 -3.99
C ILE A 263 17.61 -14.38 -4.98
N SER A 264 17.46 -15.70 -4.74
CA SER A 264 18.01 -16.72 -5.64
C SER A 264 17.37 -16.67 -7.04
N THR A 265 16.08 -16.33 -7.13
CA THR A 265 15.37 -16.21 -8.41
C THR A 265 15.82 -14.97 -9.18
N MET A 266 15.85 -13.81 -8.52
CA MET A 266 16.26 -12.54 -9.09
C MET A 266 17.74 -12.52 -9.47
N PHE A 267 18.61 -13.17 -8.69
CA PHE A 267 20.03 -13.31 -9.02
C PHE A 267 20.27 -14.15 -10.28
N ARG A 268 19.40 -15.13 -10.57
CA ARG A 268 19.50 -16.00 -11.76
C ARG A 268 18.93 -15.36 -13.02
N HIS A 269 17.90 -14.52 -12.90
CA HIS A 269 17.39 -13.73 -14.01
C HIS A 269 18.30 -12.50 -14.24
N ARG A 270 19.47 -12.77 -14.85
CA ARG A 270 20.48 -11.77 -15.22
C ARG A 270 20.20 -11.27 -16.64
N CYS A 271 20.14 -9.96 -16.85
CA CYS A 271 20.36 -9.38 -18.19
C CYS A 271 21.44 -8.29 -18.18
N GLU A 272 21.36 -7.22 -17.37
CA GLU A 272 22.27 -6.05 -17.58
C GLU A 272 22.77 -5.35 -16.29
N ILE A 273 22.35 -5.77 -15.09
CA ILE A 273 22.40 -4.93 -13.86
C ILE A 273 23.68 -5.11 -13.01
N LEU A 274 24.58 -5.99 -13.41
CA LEU A 274 25.87 -6.14 -12.72
C LEU A 274 26.71 -4.84 -12.76
N GLU A 275 26.46 -3.95 -13.71
CA GLU A 275 27.10 -2.63 -13.83
C GLU A 275 26.74 -1.65 -12.67
N GLU A 276 25.65 -1.90 -11.93
CA GLU A 276 25.22 -1.12 -10.74
C GLU A 276 25.25 -1.96 -9.44
N GLY A 277 26.20 -2.90 -9.34
CA GLY A 277 26.40 -3.82 -8.20
C GLY A 277 26.34 -3.23 -6.77
N PRO A 278 26.83 -2.02 -6.46
CA PRO A 278 26.70 -1.40 -5.14
C PRO A 278 25.23 -1.22 -4.71
N LYS A 279 24.40 -0.66 -5.60
CA LYS A 279 22.97 -0.42 -5.34
C LYS A 279 22.24 -1.75 -5.17
N PHE A 280 22.65 -2.77 -5.93
CA PHE A 280 22.11 -4.12 -5.86
C PHE A 280 22.17 -4.73 -4.44
N LEU A 281 23.23 -4.49 -3.66
CA LEU A 281 23.37 -5.09 -2.32
C LEU A 281 22.55 -4.41 -1.22
N ASN A 282 22.20 -3.13 -1.38
CA ASN A 282 21.43 -2.38 -0.38
C ASN A 282 20.01 -2.94 -0.20
N TYR A 283 19.49 -3.70 -1.18
CA TYR A 283 18.16 -4.30 -1.15
C TYR A 283 18.10 -5.70 -0.54
N PHE A 284 19.26 -6.33 -0.24
CA PHE A 284 19.32 -7.70 0.27
C PHE A 284 19.76 -7.79 1.73
N SER A 285 18.97 -8.48 2.54
CA SER A 285 19.29 -8.77 3.95
C SER A 285 19.87 -10.17 4.19
N HIS A 286 20.13 -10.94 3.12
CA HIS A 286 20.51 -12.35 3.21
C HIS A 286 21.72 -12.72 2.32
N PHE A 287 22.88 -12.08 2.56
CA PHE A 287 24.15 -12.34 1.86
C PHE A 287 24.55 -13.82 1.78
N SER A 288 24.21 -14.62 2.80
CA SER A 288 24.50 -16.07 2.79
C SER A 288 23.78 -16.85 1.68
N GLU A 289 22.57 -16.43 1.27
CA GLU A 289 21.82 -17.07 0.18
C GLU A 289 22.34 -16.62 -1.18
N LEU A 290 22.74 -15.35 -1.26
CA LEU A 290 23.40 -14.77 -2.43
C LEU A 290 24.72 -15.50 -2.73
N TYR A 291 25.58 -15.67 -1.74
CA TYR A 291 26.83 -16.44 -1.87
C TYR A 291 26.57 -17.89 -2.31
N LYS A 292 25.61 -18.59 -1.70
CA LYS A 292 25.27 -19.96 -2.11
C LYS A 292 24.81 -20.04 -3.55
N THR A 293 24.03 -19.06 -4.00
CA THR A 293 23.54 -19.00 -5.39
C THR A 293 24.71 -18.71 -6.34
N ALA A 294 25.52 -17.67 -6.05
CA ALA A 294 26.71 -17.32 -6.82
C ALA A 294 27.73 -18.47 -6.92
N LYS A 295 27.96 -19.18 -5.82
CA LYS A 295 28.83 -20.37 -5.78
C LYS A 295 28.28 -21.50 -6.63
N LYS A 296 26.99 -21.80 -6.50
CA LYS A 296 26.34 -22.87 -7.27
C LYS A 296 26.41 -22.59 -8.77
N ASP A 297 26.27 -21.32 -9.15
CA ASP A 297 26.22 -20.89 -10.54
C ASP A 297 27.62 -20.58 -11.11
N GLY A 298 28.70 -20.63 -10.30
CA GLY A 298 30.09 -20.46 -10.76
C GLY A 298 30.57 -19.03 -10.97
N VAL A 299 29.81 -18.03 -10.50
CA VAL A 299 29.88 -16.62 -10.94
C VAL A 299 30.38 -15.67 -9.84
N ILE A 300 31.12 -16.19 -8.85
CA ILE A 300 31.56 -15.42 -7.67
C ILE A 300 32.46 -14.24 -8.08
N LYS A 301 33.47 -14.50 -8.93
CA LYS A 301 34.47 -13.50 -9.31
C LYS A 301 33.84 -12.40 -10.18
N GLU A 302 33.04 -12.78 -11.16
CA GLU A 302 32.26 -11.86 -12.01
C GLU A 302 31.32 -10.98 -11.18
N PHE A 303 30.63 -11.57 -10.20
CA PHE A 303 29.76 -10.82 -9.31
C PHE A 303 30.56 -9.83 -8.46
N LEU A 304 31.68 -10.26 -7.87
CA LEU A 304 32.57 -9.37 -7.14
C LEU A 304 33.11 -8.24 -8.02
N PHE A 305 33.58 -8.54 -9.23
CA PHE A 305 34.08 -7.55 -10.19
C PHE A 305 33.06 -6.43 -10.42
N SER A 306 31.78 -6.79 -10.50
CA SER A 306 30.65 -5.89 -10.66
C SER A 306 30.35 -4.99 -9.46
N LEU A 307 30.76 -5.40 -8.25
CA LEU A 307 30.53 -4.64 -7.02
C LEU A 307 31.56 -3.53 -6.81
N PHE A 308 32.78 -3.66 -7.33
CA PHE A 308 33.82 -2.65 -7.14
C PHE A 308 33.44 -1.35 -7.88
N PRO A 309 33.92 -0.16 -7.44
CA PRO A 309 33.68 1.08 -8.17
C PRO A 309 34.17 1.03 -9.62
N VAL A 310 33.69 1.95 -10.47
CA VAL A 310 34.06 1.97 -11.90
C VAL A 310 35.51 2.42 -12.08
N THR A 311 35.95 3.41 -11.29
CA THR A 311 37.32 3.95 -11.33
C THR A 311 37.96 3.84 -9.95
N HIS A 312 39.30 3.80 -9.93
CA HIS A 312 40.07 3.68 -8.69
C HIS A 312 39.95 4.91 -7.77
N ASP A 313 39.70 6.11 -8.31
CA ASP A 313 39.57 7.35 -7.54
C ASP A 313 38.37 7.32 -6.57
N LEU A 314 37.32 6.58 -6.94
CA LEU A 314 36.09 6.45 -6.14
C LEU A 314 36.23 5.49 -4.96
N ILE A 315 37.35 4.78 -4.82
CA ILE A 315 37.56 3.79 -3.75
C ILE A 315 37.45 4.43 -2.35
N LYS A 316 37.92 5.68 -2.20
CA LYS A 316 37.94 6.39 -0.91
C LYS A 316 36.55 6.79 -0.41
N SER A 317 35.63 7.14 -1.30
CA SER A 317 34.24 7.49 -0.95
C SER A 317 33.27 6.30 -1.05
N TYR A 318 33.75 5.12 -1.40
CA TYR A 318 32.92 3.94 -1.63
C TYR A 318 32.47 3.24 -0.33
N PHE A 319 31.20 2.80 -0.28
CA PHE A 319 30.64 2.10 0.87
C PHE A 319 30.92 0.59 0.84
N TRP A 320 31.99 0.16 1.50
CA TRP A 320 32.50 -1.22 1.46
C TRP A 320 31.69 -2.28 2.24
N HIS A 321 30.81 -1.85 3.16
CA HIS A 321 30.10 -2.75 4.09
C HIS A 321 29.40 -3.93 3.40
N SER A 322 28.71 -3.67 2.31
CA SER A 322 27.94 -4.67 1.58
C SER A 322 28.84 -5.72 0.89
N ILE A 323 29.99 -5.29 0.36
CA ILE A 323 30.99 -6.18 -0.25
C ILE A 323 31.63 -7.05 0.82
N LEU A 324 32.06 -6.46 1.94
CA LEU A 324 32.66 -7.20 3.05
C LEU A 324 31.72 -8.27 3.59
N ARG A 325 30.41 -7.96 3.75
CA ARG A 325 29.40 -8.93 4.16
C ARG A 325 29.20 -10.10 3.18
N PHE A 326 29.41 -9.87 1.89
CA PHE A 326 29.41 -10.95 0.91
C PHE A 326 30.69 -11.79 1.02
N VAL A 327 31.85 -11.13 1.13
CA VAL A 327 33.18 -11.76 1.24
C VAL A 327 33.32 -12.61 2.50
N GLU A 328 32.69 -12.22 3.61
CA GLU A 328 32.64 -13.00 4.87
C GLU A 328 32.15 -14.45 4.69
N HIS A 329 31.39 -14.73 3.61
CA HIS A 329 30.89 -16.07 3.31
C HIS A 329 31.84 -16.93 2.45
N LEU A 330 32.91 -16.35 1.90
CA LEU A 330 33.97 -17.08 1.20
C LEU A 330 34.85 -17.86 2.19
N PRO A 331 35.48 -18.98 1.77
CA PRO A 331 36.51 -19.64 2.57
C PRO A 331 37.65 -18.67 2.89
N ILE A 332 38.19 -18.71 4.12
CA ILE A 332 39.20 -17.74 4.60
C ILE A 332 40.43 -17.70 3.68
N ALA A 333 40.87 -18.86 3.20
CA ALA A 333 42.00 -18.97 2.27
C ALA A 333 41.76 -18.25 0.94
N ASP A 334 40.51 -18.09 0.52
CA ASP A 334 40.13 -17.51 -0.77
C ASP A 334 39.75 -16.04 -0.66
N GLN A 335 39.45 -15.53 0.54
CA GLN A 335 38.95 -14.15 0.75
C GLN A 335 39.89 -13.11 0.14
N TYR A 336 41.16 -13.12 0.54
CA TYR A 336 42.14 -12.17 0.01
C TYR A 336 42.53 -12.45 -1.46
N PRO A 337 42.88 -13.68 -1.87
CA PRO A 337 43.22 -13.96 -3.26
C PRO A 337 42.13 -13.57 -4.26
N VAL A 338 40.86 -13.82 -3.94
CA VAL A 338 39.74 -13.45 -4.81
C VAL A 338 39.57 -11.94 -4.87
N VAL A 339 39.62 -11.23 -3.73
CA VAL A 339 39.53 -9.76 -3.70
C VAL A 339 40.70 -9.10 -4.45
N SER A 340 41.93 -9.55 -4.17
CA SER A 340 43.16 -9.01 -4.77
C SER A 340 43.20 -9.24 -6.28
N SER A 341 42.90 -10.46 -6.74
CA SER A 341 42.87 -10.76 -8.19
C SER A 341 41.74 -10.02 -8.92
N THR A 342 40.60 -9.82 -8.28
CA THR A 342 39.49 -9.03 -8.84
C THR A 342 39.85 -7.55 -8.93
N PHE A 343 40.52 -7.01 -7.91
CA PHE A 343 41.01 -5.64 -7.88
C PHE A 343 42.04 -5.39 -8.99
N GLN A 344 43.01 -6.30 -9.13
CA GLN A 344 44.04 -6.24 -10.16
C GLN A 344 43.44 -6.36 -11.56
N GLU A 345 42.49 -7.26 -11.77
CA GLU A 345 41.79 -7.41 -13.05
C GLU A 345 40.97 -6.16 -13.41
N LYS A 346 40.37 -5.48 -12.42
CA LYS A 346 39.51 -4.32 -12.67
C LYS A 346 40.28 -3.03 -12.93
N TYR A 347 41.37 -2.80 -12.19
CA TYR A 347 42.07 -1.52 -12.22
C TYR A 347 43.48 -1.60 -12.81
N GLY A 348 44.02 -2.80 -13.04
CA GLY A 348 45.41 -2.98 -13.45
C GLY A 348 46.43 -2.68 -12.33
N LEU A 349 45.97 -2.49 -11.09
CA LEU A 349 46.76 -2.07 -9.93
C LEU A 349 46.82 -3.18 -8.88
N ASN A 350 47.92 -3.25 -8.13
CA ASN A 350 48.00 -4.12 -6.97
C ASN A 350 47.39 -3.41 -5.74
N LEU A 351 46.50 -4.09 -5.02
CA LEU A 351 45.82 -3.54 -3.84
C LEU A 351 46.82 -3.08 -2.76
N LEU A 352 47.92 -3.82 -2.57
CA LEU A 352 48.89 -3.55 -1.51
C LEU A 352 49.72 -2.28 -1.74
N ASP A 353 49.80 -1.79 -2.98
CA ASP A 353 50.53 -0.57 -3.32
C ASP A 353 49.80 0.70 -2.86
N TYR A 354 48.56 0.56 -2.37
CA TYR A 354 47.71 1.65 -1.91
C TYR A 354 47.24 1.42 -0.46
N PRO A 355 48.07 1.71 0.56
CA PRO A 355 47.77 1.48 1.98
C PRO A 355 46.43 2.07 2.44
N GLU A 356 46.10 3.29 2.02
CA GLU A 356 44.83 3.95 2.36
C GLU A 356 43.59 3.17 1.89
N HIS A 357 43.68 2.50 0.74
CA HIS A 357 42.59 1.68 0.20
C HIS A 357 42.46 0.33 0.92
N CYS A 358 43.51 -0.09 1.62
CA CYS A 358 43.54 -1.35 2.35
C CYS A 358 42.79 -1.28 3.69
N LYS A 359 42.48 -0.09 4.22
CA LYS A 359 41.88 0.10 5.56
C LYS A 359 40.64 -0.77 5.79
N GLU A 360 39.75 -0.85 4.80
CA GLU A 360 38.51 -1.65 4.86
C GLU A 360 38.74 -3.17 4.67
N PHE A 361 39.91 -3.56 4.15
CA PHE A 361 40.27 -4.96 3.86
C PHE A 361 41.27 -5.55 4.84
N LEU A 362 41.77 -4.79 5.82
CA LEU A 362 42.81 -5.25 6.77
C LEU A 362 42.50 -6.61 7.40
N GLN A 363 41.23 -6.90 7.69
CA GLN A 363 40.81 -8.19 8.27
C GLN A 363 41.06 -9.42 7.37
N ILE A 364 41.10 -9.25 6.04
CA ILE A 364 41.33 -10.34 5.08
C ILE A 364 42.78 -10.42 4.60
N ILE A 365 43.56 -9.33 4.65
CA ILE A 365 44.95 -9.27 4.17
C ILE A 365 45.86 -10.20 5.01
N PRO A 366 46.78 -11.00 4.43
CA PRO A 366 47.71 -11.84 5.19
C PRO A 366 48.65 -11.06 6.12
N TYR A 367 49.16 -11.70 7.18
CA TYR A 367 49.96 -11.04 8.23
C TYR A 367 51.16 -10.22 7.72
N GLY A 368 52.00 -10.80 6.86
CA GLY A 368 53.21 -10.14 6.35
C GLY A 368 52.94 -8.75 5.74
N PRO A 369 52.16 -8.65 4.65
CA PRO A 369 51.83 -7.36 4.03
C PRO A 369 50.91 -6.48 4.89
N ARG A 370 50.13 -7.06 5.80
CA ARG A 370 49.27 -6.29 6.71
C ARG A 370 50.08 -5.43 7.67
N GLU A 371 51.18 -5.95 8.23
CA GLU A 371 52.00 -5.22 9.20
C GLU A 371 52.66 -3.99 8.59
N SER A 372 53.20 -4.08 7.38
CA SER A 372 53.80 -2.93 6.68
C SER A 372 52.78 -1.84 6.34
N ILE A 373 51.55 -2.23 5.99
CA ILE A 373 50.46 -1.28 5.76
C ILE A 373 50.06 -0.58 7.07
N LEU A 374 49.94 -1.34 8.17
CA LEU A 374 49.58 -0.79 9.47
C LEU A 374 50.61 0.22 9.99
N ASP A 375 51.90 -0.09 9.85
CA ASP A 375 52.98 0.83 10.26
C ASP A 375 52.92 2.16 9.48
N THR A 376 52.32 2.19 8.29
CA THR A 376 52.10 3.42 7.49
C THR A 376 50.84 4.20 7.93
N LEU A 377 49.80 3.51 8.40
CA LEU A 377 48.47 4.11 8.66
C LEU A 377 48.25 4.53 10.12
N ILE A 378 49.02 4.00 11.06
CA ILE A 378 48.69 4.05 12.49
C ILE A 378 48.83 5.41 13.15
N GLU A 379 49.63 6.32 12.59
CA GLU A 379 49.92 7.64 13.18
C GLU A 379 48.66 8.47 13.47
N ASN A 380 47.53 8.16 12.83
CA ASN A 380 46.29 8.92 12.91
C ASN A 380 45.07 8.14 13.47
N ASP A 381 45.16 6.84 13.79
CA ASP A 381 44.01 6.04 14.20
C ASP A 381 44.37 4.84 15.11
N ASP A 382 44.25 5.06 16.43
CA ASP A 382 44.48 4.05 17.47
C ASP A 382 43.60 2.80 17.34
N GLN A 383 42.50 2.84 16.57
CA GLN A 383 41.67 1.65 16.35
C GLN A 383 42.35 0.62 15.45
N LEU A 384 43.35 1.03 14.66
CA LEU A 384 44.09 0.13 13.77
C LEU A 384 44.99 -0.85 14.52
N ILE A 385 45.33 -0.57 15.78
CA ILE A 385 46.15 -1.45 16.65
C ILE A 385 45.58 -2.88 16.69
N GLN A 386 44.26 -3.05 16.60
CA GLN A 386 43.61 -4.36 16.65
C GLN A 386 43.97 -5.31 15.49
N PHE A 387 44.54 -4.79 14.39
CA PHE A 387 44.88 -5.59 13.21
C PHE A 387 46.32 -6.11 13.22
N TYR A 388 47.18 -5.64 14.13
CA TYR A 388 48.48 -6.25 14.35
C TYR A 388 48.34 -7.67 14.89
N ARG A 389 49.43 -8.43 14.78
CA ARG A 389 49.56 -9.69 15.51
C ARG A 389 49.39 -9.48 17.01
N VAL A 390 48.91 -10.51 17.67
CA VAL A 390 48.58 -10.53 19.09
C VAL A 390 49.78 -10.12 19.94
N GLU A 391 50.98 -10.59 19.58
CA GLU A 391 52.23 -10.36 20.31
C GLU A 391 52.67 -8.89 20.30
N LYS A 392 52.26 -8.11 19.30
CA LYS A 392 52.53 -6.66 19.22
C LYS A 392 51.35 -5.85 19.75
N SER A 393 50.14 -6.21 19.37
CA SER A 393 48.91 -5.46 19.67
C SER A 393 48.53 -5.47 21.16
N ILE A 394 48.48 -6.65 21.79
CA ILE A 394 48.00 -6.78 23.17
C ILE A 394 48.91 -6.08 24.17
N PRO A 395 50.26 -6.20 24.10
CA PRO A 395 51.14 -5.44 24.99
C PRO A 395 50.94 -3.92 24.88
N LEU A 396 50.84 -3.38 23.66
CA LEU A 396 50.60 -1.94 23.43
C LEU A 396 49.29 -1.47 24.07
N ILE A 397 48.21 -2.25 23.93
CA ILE A 397 46.93 -1.88 24.54
C ILE A 397 46.97 -2.02 26.07
N LYS A 398 47.66 -3.05 26.61
CA LYS A 398 47.85 -3.22 28.06
C LYS A 398 48.64 -2.05 28.67
N GLU A 399 49.66 -1.56 27.98
CA GLU A 399 50.43 -0.37 28.38
C GLU A 399 49.54 0.87 28.41
N LYS A 400 48.76 1.12 27.35
CA LYS A 400 47.79 2.22 27.30
C LYS A 400 46.74 2.12 28.43
N LEU A 401 46.26 0.91 28.72
CA LEU A 401 45.31 0.66 29.83
C LEU A 401 45.91 0.96 31.20
N GLN A 402 47.21 0.70 31.40
CA GLN A 402 47.89 0.95 32.68
C GLN A 402 47.94 2.43 33.03
N HIS A 403 48.00 3.31 32.03
CA HIS A 403 48.09 4.77 32.20
C HIS A 403 46.75 5.50 31.99
N CYS A 404 45.67 4.77 31.69
CA CYS A 404 44.37 5.36 31.35
C CYS A 404 43.48 5.64 32.59
N GLY A 405 43.39 6.91 32.99
CA GLY A 405 42.54 7.37 34.10
C GLY A 405 41.03 7.47 33.78
N ASP A 406 40.67 7.66 32.50
CA ASP A 406 39.28 7.83 32.08
C ASP A 406 38.54 6.49 31.90
N ALA A 407 37.30 6.41 32.41
CA ALA A 407 36.52 5.17 32.39
C ALA A 407 35.96 4.81 31.00
N GLN A 408 35.65 5.81 30.16
CA GLN A 408 35.15 5.55 28.81
C GLN A 408 36.29 5.09 27.90
N GLU A 409 37.45 5.74 28.00
CA GLU A 409 38.65 5.41 27.24
C GLU A 409 39.20 4.03 27.64
N ARG A 410 39.21 3.68 28.94
CA ARG A 410 39.45 2.31 29.39
C ARG A 410 38.48 1.32 28.76
N GLY A 411 37.20 1.67 28.67
CA GLY A 411 36.19 0.87 27.97
C GLY A 411 36.52 0.66 26.50
N LYS A 412 36.95 1.69 25.77
CA LYS A 412 37.36 1.61 24.36
C LYS A 412 38.57 0.69 24.17
N LEU A 413 39.63 0.89 24.97
CA LEU A 413 40.83 0.06 24.95
C LEU A 413 40.51 -1.40 25.27
N MET A 414 39.62 -1.66 26.23
CA MET A 414 39.17 -3.00 26.56
C MET A 414 38.38 -3.66 25.41
N GLY A 415 37.60 -2.87 24.69
CA GLY A 415 36.99 -3.27 23.42
C GLY A 415 38.03 -3.62 22.36
N LEU A 416 39.11 -2.82 22.23
CA LEU A 416 40.20 -3.05 21.28
C LEU A 416 40.97 -4.34 21.57
N ILE A 417 41.27 -4.66 22.83
CA ILE A 417 41.90 -5.95 23.18
C ILE A 417 41.01 -7.11 22.70
N CYS A 418 39.71 -7.04 22.98
CA CYS A 418 38.79 -8.10 22.56
C CYS A 418 38.71 -8.21 21.03
N LYS A 419 38.63 -7.07 20.32
CA LYS A 419 38.63 -7.05 18.85
C LYS A 419 39.93 -7.56 18.24
N THR A 420 41.07 -7.30 18.88
CA THR A 420 42.38 -7.84 18.48
C THR A 420 42.34 -9.38 18.43
N CYS A 421 41.81 -10.00 19.49
CA CYS A 421 41.62 -11.45 19.52
C CYS A 421 40.63 -11.93 18.45
N ILE A 422 39.55 -11.18 18.20
CA ILE A 422 38.53 -11.50 17.19
C ILE A 422 39.12 -11.49 15.78
N VAL A 423 39.82 -10.41 15.42
CA VAL A 423 40.40 -10.18 14.09
C VAL A 423 41.46 -11.22 13.77
N ASN A 424 42.35 -11.51 14.73
CA ASN A 424 43.44 -12.47 14.55
C ASN A 424 43.01 -13.93 14.75
N LYS A 425 41.79 -14.17 15.25
CA LYS A 425 41.21 -15.50 15.50
C LYS A 425 42.06 -16.37 16.44
N ASP A 426 42.83 -15.74 17.31
CA ASP A 426 43.72 -16.40 18.26
C ASP A 426 42.95 -16.76 19.54
N LYS A 427 42.85 -18.05 19.85
CA LYS A 427 42.13 -18.54 21.03
C LYS A 427 42.97 -18.53 22.30
N GLU A 428 44.28 -18.69 22.18
CA GLU A 428 45.19 -18.67 23.33
C GLU A 428 45.27 -17.26 23.89
N ALA A 429 45.35 -16.27 22.98
CA ALA A 429 45.21 -14.86 23.30
C ALA A 429 43.92 -14.53 24.06
N VAL A 430 42.77 -15.09 23.63
CA VAL A 430 41.49 -14.91 24.35
C VAL A 430 41.58 -15.41 25.78
N SER A 431 42.19 -16.57 26.01
CA SER A 431 42.36 -17.15 27.34
C SER A 431 43.24 -16.29 28.26
N GLU A 432 44.36 -15.80 27.72
CA GLU A 432 45.29 -14.93 28.44
C GLU A 432 44.62 -13.58 28.78
N VAL A 433 43.94 -12.97 27.81
CA VAL A 433 43.20 -11.73 27.99
C VAL A 433 42.09 -11.90 29.02
N LEU A 434 41.30 -12.97 28.95
CA LEU A 434 40.24 -13.24 29.93
C LEU A 434 40.79 -13.28 31.36
N SER A 435 41.93 -13.94 31.53
CA SER A 435 42.62 -14.04 32.82
C SER A 435 43.13 -12.68 33.29
N TYR A 436 43.77 -11.92 32.40
CA TYR A 436 44.22 -10.55 32.69
C TYR A 436 43.06 -9.64 33.14
N VAL A 437 41.94 -9.68 32.41
CA VAL A 437 40.75 -8.86 32.70
C VAL A 437 40.16 -9.21 34.06
N LEU A 438 40.03 -10.50 34.39
CA LEU A 438 39.52 -10.97 35.69
C LEU A 438 40.44 -10.61 36.85
N ILE A 439 41.75 -10.56 36.65
CA ILE A 439 42.70 -10.22 37.71
C ILE A 439 42.75 -8.71 37.93
N ARG A 440 42.93 -7.94 36.84
CA ARG A 440 43.26 -6.52 36.92
C ARG A 440 42.03 -5.60 36.94
N HIS A 441 40.93 -6.01 36.30
CA HIS A 441 39.77 -5.14 36.06
C HIS A 441 38.46 -5.67 36.67
N LYS A 442 38.50 -6.67 37.56
CA LYS A 442 37.29 -7.25 38.23
C LYS A 442 36.36 -6.23 38.90
N ASN A 443 36.88 -5.09 39.32
CA ASN A 443 36.13 -4.04 40.00
C ASN A 443 35.69 -2.89 39.05
N ASP A 444 36.15 -2.87 37.79
CA ASP A 444 35.79 -1.86 36.80
C ASP A 444 34.60 -2.33 35.96
N ILE A 445 33.39 -2.19 36.52
CA ILE A 445 32.16 -2.70 35.90
C ILE A 445 31.90 -2.10 34.51
N THR A 446 32.28 -0.84 34.26
CA THR A 446 32.10 -0.20 32.95
C THR A 446 33.00 -0.85 31.90
N ALA A 447 34.29 -1.02 32.19
CA ALA A 447 35.22 -1.69 31.28
C ALA A 447 34.84 -3.17 31.06
N LEU A 448 34.44 -3.88 32.12
CA LEU A 448 33.97 -5.25 32.03
C LEU A 448 32.71 -5.40 31.16
N THR A 449 31.78 -4.44 31.25
CA THR A 449 30.55 -4.46 30.43
C THR A 449 30.88 -4.34 28.94
N VAL A 450 31.77 -3.41 28.59
CA VAL A 450 32.22 -3.24 27.19
C VAL A 450 32.97 -4.48 26.71
N PHE A 451 33.89 -5.00 27.52
CA PHE A 451 34.62 -6.23 27.21
C PHE A 451 33.69 -7.41 26.97
N PHE A 452 32.76 -7.67 27.89
CA PHE A 452 31.85 -8.80 27.85
C PHE A 452 30.94 -8.74 26.62
N ASN A 453 30.40 -7.55 26.31
CA ASN A 453 29.55 -7.37 25.13
C ASN A 453 30.30 -7.63 23.82
N ASN A 454 31.56 -7.19 23.70
CA ASN A 454 32.40 -7.50 22.53
C ASN A 454 32.77 -8.98 22.49
N LEU A 455 33.11 -9.58 23.64
CA LEU A 455 33.45 -11.00 23.73
C LEU A 455 32.29 -11.90 23.29
N MET A 456 31.06 -11.57 23.68
CA MET A 456 29.86 -12.33 23.26
C MET A 456 29.65 -12.33 21.73
N GLN A 457 30.29 -11.41 21.00
CA GLN A 457 30.31 -11.35 19.54
C GLN A 457 31.44 -12.22 18.91
N PHE A 458 32.35 -12.80 19.71
CA PHE A 458 33.48 -13.58 19.22
C PHE A 458 33.03 -14.77 18.33
N PRO A 459 33.52 -14.84 17.07
CA PRO A 459 33.18 -15.91 16.15
C PRO A 459 33.59 -17.29 16.69
N GLY A 460 32.60 -18.12 17.00
CA GLY A 460 32.85 -19.44 17.56
C GLY A 460 33.18 -19.43 19.05
N ILE A 461 32.71 -18.45 19.83
CA ILE A 461 32.80 -18.42 21.30
C ILE A 461 32.40 -19.75 21.97
N ALA A 462 31.36 -20.42 21.45
CA ALA A 462 30.93 -21.75 21.92
C ALA A 462 31.95 -22.88 21.68
N LYS A 463 33.04 -22.61 20.94
CA LYS A 463 34.16 -23.54 20.66
C LYS A 463 35.40 -23.26 21.51
N LEU A 464 35.36 -22.24 22.38
CA LEU A 464 36.42 -22.03 23.36
C LEU A 464 36.47 -23.20 24.33
N ASP A 465 37.63 -23.41 24.95
CA ASP A 465 37.85 -24.50 25.89
C ASP A 465 37.12 -24.28 27.23
N HIS A 466 37.22 -25.28 28.10
CA HIS A 466 36.59 -25.25 29.41
C HIS A 466 37.16 -24.14 30.32
N VAL A 467 38.45 -23.82 30.17
CA VAL A 467 39.13 -22.78 30.99
C VAL A 467 38.56 -21.40 30.65
N CYS A 468 38.44 -21.09 29.37
CA CYS A 468 37.81 -19.85 28.89
C CYS A 468 36.36 -19.75 29.38
N TRP A 469 35.57 -20.82 29.27
CA TRP A 469 34.17 -20.80 29.70
C TRP A 469 34.00 -20.68 31.22
N LYS A 470 34.92 -21.24 32.00
CA LYS A 470 34.98 -20.99 33.45
C LYS A 470 35.20 -19.51 33.75
N ASN A 471 36.17 -18.88 33.09
CA ASN A 471 36.45 -17.45 33.24
C ASN A 471 35.26 -16.58 32.80
N ILE A 472 34.58 -16.92 31.69
CA ILE A 472 33.38 -16.22 31.23
C ILE A 472 32.23 -16.39 32.24
N ALA A 473 32.07 -17.57 32.83
CA ALA A 473 31.06 -17.81 33.88
C ALA A 473 31.37 -17.00 35.15
N ASP A 474 32.64 -16.85 35.51
CA ASP A 474 33.05 -16.02 36.64
C ASP A 474 32.80 -14.53 36.38
N LEU A 475 33.00 -14.04 35.15
CA LEU A 475 32.55 -12.70 34.73
C LEU A 475 31.03 -12.54 34.92
N SER A 476 30.25 -13.54 34.53
CA SER A 476 28.79 -13.54 34.72
C SER A 476 28.40 -13.41 36.20
N LYS A 477 29.10 -14.10 37.11
CA LYS A 477 28.86 -14.01 38.56
C LYS A 477 29.17 -12.61 39.11
N ILE A 478 30.22 -11.94 38.61
CA ILE A 478 30.53 -10.56 39.01
C ILE A 478 29.37 -9.62 38.66
N PHE A 479 28.74 -9.80 37.49
CA PHE A 479 27.55 -9.02 37.13
C PHE A 479 26.32 -9.36 37.99
N GLU A 480 26.12 -10.63 38.35
CA GLU A 480 25.06 -11.06 39.27
C GLU A 480 25.19 -10.39 40.65
N ILE A 481 26.42 -10.29 41.19
CA ILE A 481 26.70 -9.66 42.49
C ILE A 481 26.54 -8.13 42.43
N SER A 482 27.03 -7.51 41.36
CA SER A 482 27.03 -6.04 41.20
C SER A 482 25.67 -5.44 40.77
N ARG A 483 24.65 -6.28 40.55
CA ARG A 483 23.27 -5.88 40.15
C ARG A 483 23.19 -4.97 38.91
N ARG A 484 24.16 -5.06 38.00
CA ARG A 484 24.14 -4.30 36.73
C ARG A 484 23.56 -5.15 35.60
N ASP A 485 22.77 -4.51 34.75
CA ASP A 485 22.20 -5.13 33.56
C ASP A 485 23.32 -5.41 32.53
N TYR A 486 23.50 -6.69 32.19
CA TYR A 486 24.27 -7.15 31.04
C TYR A 486 23.35 -7.93 30.11
N ASN A 487 23.78 -8.18 28.86
CA ASN A 487 22.99 -8.90 27.87
C ASN A 487 22.96 -10.42 28.17
N CYS A 488 22.29 -10.80 29.27
CA CYS A 488 22.17 -12.16 29.77
C CYS A 488 21.51 -13.11 28.75
N ASN A 489 20.58 -12.61 27.92
CA ASN A 489 19.99 -13.39 26.84
C ASN A 489 21.04 -13.84 25.80
N THR A 490 22.01 -12.99 25.46
CA THR A 490 23.07 -13.36 24.53
C THR A 490 24.03 -14.37 25.16
N PHE A 491 24.42 -14.14 26.42
CA PHE A 491 25.24 -15.07 27.19
C PHE A 491 24.60 -16.46 27.27
N ASP A 492 23.35 -16.54 27.74
CA ASP A 492 22.62 -17.79 27.91
C ASP A 492 22.53 -18.60 26.62
N ASN A 493 22.28 -17.92 25.50
CA ASN A 493 22.22 -18.54 24.19
C ASN A 493 23.59 -19.13 23.77
N LYS A 494 24.69 -18.41 24.03
CA LYS A 494 26.05 -18.89 23.70
C LYS A 494 26.49 -20.02 24.63
N TYR A 495 26.16 -19.93 25.92
CA TYR A 495 26.47 -20.96 26.90
C TYR A 495 25.71 -22.26 26.60
N PHE A 496 24.42 -22.18 26.25
CA PHE A 496 23.67 -23.34 25.76
C PHE A 496 24.32 -23.99 24.54
N GLN A 497 24.78 -23.18 23.57
CA GLN A 497 25.50 -23.71 22.39
C GLN A 497 26.81 -24.43 22.77
N TYR A 498 27.53 -23.92 23.77
CA TYR A 498 28.73 -24.55 24.31
C TYR A 498 28.40 -25.92 24.95
N LEU A 499 27.39 -25.97 25.81
CA LEU A 499 26.98 -27.21 26.49
C LEU A 499 26.56 -28.29 25.48
N VAL A 500 25.69 -27.94 24.52
CA VAL A 500 25.23 -28.86 23.46
C VAL A 500 26.39 -29.36 22.61
N ARG A 501 27.34 -28.48 22.26
CA ARG A 501 28.48 -28.84 21.41
C ARG A 501 29.42 -29.82 22.10
N ASN A 502 29.69 -29.59 23.39
CA ASN A 502 30.61 -30.42 24.17
C ASN A 502 29.93 -31.61 24.86
N LYS A 503 28.63 -31.85 24.57
CA LYS A 503 27.83 -32.93 25.16
C LYS A 503 27.80 -32.89 26.70
N LEU A 504 27.86 -31.69 27.26
CA LEU A 504 27.76 -31.46 28.70
C LEU A 504 26.30 -31.47 29.14
N SER A 505 26.05 -31.76 30.42
CA SER A 505 24.70 -31.78 30.98
C SER A 505 24.03 -30.41 30.86
N LEU A 506 22.76 -30.41 30.46
CA LEU A 506 21.91 -29.22 30.40
C LEU A 506 21.11 -29.00 31.67
N GLU A 507 21.19 -29.92 32.64
CA GLU A 507 20.36 -29.93 33.84
C GLU A 507 20.53 -28.66 34.68
N GLU A 508 21.76 -28.35 35.10
CA GLU A 508 22.05 -27.21 35.96
C GLU A 508 21.73 -25.88 35.25
N TYR A 509 22.00 -25.82 33.95
CA TYR A 509 21.62 -24.68 33.10
C TYR A 509 20.10 -24.47 33.07
N CYS A 510 19.33 -25.52 32.82
CA CYS A 510 17.87 -25.44 32.76
C CYS A 510 17.27 -25.08 34.13
N LYS A 511 17.79 -25.65 35.22
CA LYS A 511 17.37 -25.33 36.60
C LYS A 511 17.64 -23.87 36.94
N LYS A 512 18.88 -23.39 36.75
CA LYS A 512 19.24 -21.98 37.00
C LYS A 512 18.40 -21.02 36.16
N ARG A 513 18.16 -21.37 34.89
CA ARG A 513 17.31 -20.57 34.00
C ARG A 513 15.85 -20.53 34.48
N LEU A 514 15.29 -21.66 34.90
CA LEU A 514 13.94 -21.72 35.48
C LEU A 514 13.85 -20.93 36.79
N GLU A 515 14.83 -21.07 37.68
CA GLU A 515 14.90 -20.32 38.93
C GLU A 515 14.91 -18.80 38.68
N ASN A 516 15.72 -18.33 37.73
CA ASN A 516 15.72 -16.93 37.31
C ASN A 516 14.35 -16.49 36.76
N MET A 517 13.70 -17.32 35.94
CA MET A 517 12.34 -17.03 35.45
C MET A 517 11.32 -16.98 36.60
N MET A 518 11.45 -17.87 37.59
CA MET A 518 10.54 -17.94 38.75
C MET A 518 10.68 -16.72 39.66
N ASN A 519 11.89 -16.19 39.80
CA ASN A 519 12.21 -15.09 40.71
C ASN A 519 12.02 -13.68 40.11
N THR A 520 11.92 -13.53 38.78
CA THR A 520 11.91 -12.22 38.11
C THR A 520 10.56 -11.91 37.46
N TYR A 521 9.91 -10.79 37.83
CA TYR A 521 8.63 -10.36 37.24
C TYR A 521 8.74 -9.93 35.76
N SER A 522 9.91 -9.46 35.31
CA SER A 522 10.12 -8.91 33.96
C SER A 522 10.35 -9.98 32.87
N TYR A 523 10.60 -11.24 33.24
CA TYR A 523 10.98 -12.31 32.30
C TYR A 523 9.83 -13.17 31.78
N VAL A 524 8.58 -12.89 32.16
CA VAL A 524 7.46 -13.80 31.90
C VAL A 524 6.82 -13.62 30.51
N CYS A 525 7.64 -13.39 29.48
CA CYS A 525 7.20 -13.36 28.09
C CYS A 525 7.58 -14.68 27.38
N ALA A 526 6.80 -15.10 26.38
CA ALA A 526 7.07 -16.28 25.54
C ALA A 526 8.48 -16.29 24.90
N HIS A 527 9.16 -15.14 24.86
CA HIS A 527 10.55 -14.99 24.45
C HIS A 527 11.56 -15.64 25.42
N ALA A 528 11.23 -15.84 26.69
CA ALA A 528 12.14 -16.40 27.68
C ALA A 528 12.53 -17.87 27.38
N PHE A 529 11.60 -18.62 26.76
CA PHE A 529 11.85 -19.98 26.26
C PHE A 529 12.39 -20.01 24.82
N SER A 530 12.71 -18.86 24.23
CA SER A 530 13.24 -18.80 22.87
C SER A 530 14.77 -18.84 22.91
N ILE A 531 15.35 -19.81 22.20
CA ILE A 531 16.78 -19.86 21.94
C ILE A 531 17.01 -19.58 20.46
N LEU A 532 17.89 -18.62 20.15
CA LEU A 532 18.34 -18.33 18.78
C LEU A 532 19.25 -19.46 18.29
N SER A 533 18.67 -20.62 17.95
CA SER A 533 19.40 -21.81 17.50
C SER A 533 18.69 -22.55 16.36
N ARG A 534 19.31 -23.61 15.83
CA ARG A 534 18.68 -24.49 14.84
C ARG A 534 17.48 -25.19 15.47
N ASN A 535 16.42 -25.43 14.69
CA ASN A 535 15.17 -26.05 15.15
C ASN A 535 15.37 -27.34 15.99
N LYS A 536 16.39 -28.14 15.69
CA LYS A 536 16.75 -29.33 16.47
C LYS A 536 17.22 -29.01 17.90
N HIS A 537 18.02 -27.96 18.08
CA HIS A 537 18.55 -27.57 19.39
C HIS A 537 17.48 -26.89 20.24
N GLU A 538 16.61 -26.08 19.63
CA GLU A 538 15.46 -25.51 20.33
C GLU A 538 14.50 -26.62 20.81
N LYS A 539 14.28 -27.67 20.01
CA LYS A 539 13.56 -28.87 20.47
C LYS A 539 14.22 -29.50 21.70
N MET A 540 15.53 -29.77 21.62
CA MET A 540 16.28 -30.37 22.75
C MET A 540 16.16 -29.54 24.03
N PHE A 541 16.29 -28.21 23.91
CA PHE A 541 16.13 -27.31 25.05
C PHE A 541 14.73 -27.37 25.65
N LEU A 542 13.68 -27.30 24.83
CA LEU A 542 12.30 -27.35 25.31
C LEU A 542 11.98 -28.70 25.96
N GLU A 543 12.48 -29.80 25.40
CA GLU A 543 12.31 -31.14 25.99
C GLU A 543 13.01 -31.25 27.34
N GLU A 544 14.22 -30.71 27.46
CA GLU A 544 15.01 -30.78 28.68
C GLU A 544 14.48 -29.87 29.79
N ILE A 545 14.23 -28.59 29.49
CA ILE A 545 13.72 -27.63 30.49
C ILE A 545 12.35 -28.06 31.01
N GLY A 546 11.53 -28.69 30.16
CA GLY A 546 10.21 -29.19 30.51
C GLY A 546 10.22 -30.23 31.65
N LYS A 547 11.30 -31.00 31.81
CA LYS A 547 11.43 -32.01 32.89
C LYS A 547 11.47 -31.39 34.28
N TYR A 548 11.97 -30.16 34.38
CA TYR A 548 12.29 -29.53 35.66
C TYR A 548 11.26 -28.50 36.11
N ILE A 549 10.32 -28.09 35.25
CA ILE A 549 9.29 -27.07 35.57
C ILE A 549 8.52 -27.42 36.86
N ASP A 550 8.16 -28.70 37.01
CA ASP A 550 7.37 -29.21 38.13
C ASP A 550 8.13 -29.20 39.47
N LEU A 551 9.46 -29.08 39.47
CA LEU A 551 10.25 -28.94 40.70
C LEU A 551 9.96 -27.61 41.43
N TYR A 552 9.50 -26.60 40.69
CA TYR A 552 9.28 -25.25 41.18
C TYR A 552 7.79 -24.95 41.44
N LYS A 553 6.95 -25.98 41.65
CA LYS A 553 5.49 -25.85 41.91
C LYS A 553 5.12 -24.87 43.02
N ALA A 554 5.98 -24.72 44.03
CA ALA A 554 5.76 -23.84 45.17
C ALA A 554 6.00 -22.34 44.86
N TYR A 555 6.63 -22.01 43.73
CA TYR A 555 6.96 -20.63 43.38
C TYR A 555 5.73 -19.87 42.88
N LYS A 556 5.62 -18.58 43.25
CA LYS A 556 4.49 -17.70 42.88
C LYS A 556 4.23 -17.64 41.37
N ASN A 557 5.29 -17.68 40.56
CA ASN A 557 5.22 -17.54 39.10
C ASN A 557 5.09 -18.88 38.33
N TYR A 558 5.05 -20.02 39.04
CA TYR A 558 4.99 -21.35 38.43
C TYR A 558 3.89 -21.50 37.38
N ARG A 559 2.68 -21.01 37.67
CA ARG A 559 1.52 -21.10 36.77
C ARG A 559 1.76 -20.38 35.44
N VAL A 560 2.31 -19.17 35.49
CA VAL A 560 2.52 -18.33 34.30
C VAL A 560 3.65 -18.90 33.44
N ILE A 561 4.69 -19.44 34.06
CA ILE A 561 5.81 -20.09 33.37
C ILE A 561 5.35 -21.37 32.69
N ARG A 562 4.52 -22.18 33.35
CA ARG A 562 3.90 -23.38 32.76
C ARG A 562 3.06 -23.04 31.51
N LEU A 563 2.25 -21.98 31.56
CA LEU A 563 1.48 -21.51 30.39
C LEU A 563 2.37 -21.01 29.26
N SER A 564 3.40 -20.24 29.60
CA SER A 564 4.36 -19.69 28.64
C SER A 564 5.15 -20.80 27.93
N PHE A 565 5.48 -21.87 28.65
CA PHE A 565 6.10 -23.06 28.10
C PHE A 565 5.19 -23.79 27.10
N LEU A 566 3.92 -24.07 27.47
CA LEU A 566 2.96 -24.71 26.57
C LEU A 566 2.73 -23.89 25.29
N ALA A 567 2.62 -22.56 25.42
CA ALA A 567 2.49 -21.68 24.26
C ALA A 567 3.77 -21.65 23.40
N LYS A 568 4.95 -21.76 24.01
CA LYS A 568 6.20 -21.85 23.25
C LYS A 568 6.27 -23.16 22.45
N ILE A 569 5.91 -24.30 23.05
CA ILE A 569 5.80 -25.59 22.33
C ILE A 569 4.83 -25.44 21.14
N PHE A 570 3.69 -24.79 21.38
CA PHE A 570 2.69 -24.55 20.35
C PHE A 570 3.25 -23.73 19.16
N MET A 571 3.84 -22.57 19.44
CA MET A 571 4.46 -21.71 18.42
C MET A 571 5.59 -22.42 17.67
N PHE A 572 6.40 -23.20 18.40
CA PHE A 572 7.46 -24.01 17.82
C PHE A 572 6.92 -25.07 16.86
N ASN A 573 5.88 -25.81 17.24
CA ASN A 573 5.27 -26.84 16.42
C ASN A 573 4.61 -26.31 15.13
N ILE A 574 4.04 -25.09 15.17
CA ILE A 574 3.54 -24.41 13.96
C ILE A 574 4.68 -24.14 12.98
N ALA A 575 5.77 -23.56 13.49
CA ALA A 575 6.93 -23.19 12.67
C ALA A 575 7.68 -24.43 12.17
N ASN A 576 7.70 -25.52 12.95
CA ASN A 576 8.60 -26.66 12.78
C ASN A 576 7.87 -28.00 12.64
N LYS A 577 7.15 -28.18 11.52
CA LYS A 577 6.37 -29.40 11.27
C LYS A 577 7.15 -30.72 11.33
N ARG A 578 8.48 -30.71 11.12
CA ARG A 578 9.35 -31.91 11.11
C ARG A 578 9.96 -32.26 12.47
N HIS A 579 10.11 -31.28 13.38
CA HIS A 579 10.76 -31.47 14.69
C HIS A 579 9.74 -31.25 15.79
N ARG A 580 8.57 -31.89 15.71
CA ARG A 580 7.49 -31.61 16.66
C ARG A 580 7.82 -32.14 18.06
N ILE A 581 7.24 -31.47 19.04
CA ILE A 581 7.18 -31.88 20.45
C ILE A 581 5.73 -32.32 20.72
N GLU A 582 5.56 -33.49 21.31
CA GLU A 582 4.24 -34.07 21.59
C GLU A 582 3.69 -33.53 22.92
N PHE A 583 2.48 -32.96 22.90
CA PHE A 583 1.86 -32.41 24.11
C PHE A 583 1.51 -33.48 25.14
N LYS A 584 1.34 -34.74 24.73
CA LYS A 584 1.08 -35.88 25.62
C LYS A 584 2.18 -36.06 26.68
N ASN A 585 3.42 -35.70 26.37
CA ASN A 585 4.56 -35.77 27.30
C ASN A 585 4.44 -34.76 28.45
N TYR A 586 3.52 -33.81 28.33
CA TYR A 586 3.24 -32.76 29.30
C TYR A 586 1.77 -32.77 29.71
N SER A 587 1.10 -33.92 29.65
CA SER A 587 -0.33 -34.05 30.00
C SER A 587 -0.64 -33.53 31.41
N THR A 588 0.28 -33.72 32.35
CA THR A 588 0.20 -33.20 33.73
C THR A 588 0.18 -31.67 33.80
N PHE A 589 0.64 -30.97 32.76
CA PHE A 589 0.58 -29.51 32.70
C PHE A 589 -0.82 -29.02 32.38
N PHE A 590 -1.69 -29.89 31.87
CA PHE A 590 -3.07 -29.58 31.50
C PHE A 590 -4.09 -29.85 32.63
N ASP A 591 -3.70 -29.61 33.89
CA ASP A 591 -4.60 -29.70 35.05
C ASP A 591 -5.67 -28.59 35.04
N SER A 592 -6.88 -28.92 35.49
CA SER A 592 -8.00 -27.98 35.61
C SER A 592 -7.60 -26.73 36.40
N LYS A 593 -6.81 -26.82 37.47
CA LYS A 593 -6.39 -25.62 38.24
C LYS A 593 -5.52 -24.63 37.46
N LEU A 594 -4.83 -25.05 36.38
CA LEU A 594 -4.03 -24.13 35.55
C LEU A 594 -4.90 -23.05 34.90
N PHE A 595 -6.03 -23.49 34.40
CA PHE A 595 -6.90 -22.71 33.54
C PHE A 595 -7.93 -21.91 34.35
N GLU A 596 -7.98 -22.08 35.68
CA GLU A 596 -8.92 -21.41 36.61
C GLU A 596 -8.52 -19.95 36.89
N THR A 597 -7.23 -19.63 36.76
CA THR A 597 -6.64 -18.32 37.12
C THR A 597 -5.85 -17.67 35.99
N ALA A 598 -5.77 -18.35 34.85
CA ALA A 598 -5.10 -17.86 33.65
C ALA A 598 -6.02 -16.92 32.87
N ASP A 599 -5.44 -16.01 32.09
CA ASP A 599 -6.17 -15.18 31.13
C ASP A 599 -7.03 -16.09 30.22
N GLU A 600 -8.35 -15.97 30.38
CA GLU A 600 -9.37 -16.74 29.67
C GLU A 600 -9.14 -16.67 28.15
N TYR A 601 -8.72 -15.49 27.64
CA TYR A 601 -8.45 -15.27 26.23
C TYR A 601 -7.25 -16.09 25.72
N PHE A 602 -6.17 -16.15 26.50
CA PHE A 602 -4.97 -16.89 26.13
C PHE A 602 -5.23 -18.40 26.08
N CYS A 603 -5.92 -18.92 27.09
CA CYS A 603 -6.29 -20.34 27.17
C CYS A 603 -7.26 -20.76 26.06
N GLN A 604 -8.25 -19.92 25.75
CA GLN A 604 -9.15 -20.14 24.63
C GLN A 604 -8.41 -20.21 23.29
N ASN A 605 -7.42 -19.33 23.06
CA ASN A 605 -6.63 -19.34 21.83
C ASN A 605 -5.73 -20.57 21.72
N LEU A 606 -5.09 -21.00 22.82
CA LEU A 606 -4.27 -22.20 22.85
C LEU A 606 -5.09 -23.44 22.46
N ILE A 607 -6.28 -23.62 23.06
CA ILE A 607 -7.16 -24.76 22.80
C ILE A 607 -7.78 -24.69 21.41
N LYS A 608 -8.30 -23.53 21.00
CA LYS A 608 -8.84 -23.32 19.65
C LYS A 608 -7.83 -23.69 18.58
N ASN A 609 -6.59 -23.23 18.73
CA ASN A 609 -5.57 -23.51 17.73
C ASN A 609 -5.01 -24.93 17.86
N GLY A 610 -4.92 -25.49 19.08
CA GLY A 610 -4.61 -26.88 19.35
C GLY A 610 -5.58 -27.82 18.62
N MET A 611 -6.89 -27.63 18.81
CA MET A 611 -7.93 -28.38 18.11
C MET A 611 -7.88 -28.22 16.59
N LYS A 612 -7.58 -27.01 16.09
CA LYS A 612 -7.48 -26.77 14.64
C LYS A 612 -6.30 -27.50 13.99
N LEU A 613 -5.19 -27.62 14.72
CA LEU A 613 -3.96 -28.26 14.23
C LEU A 613 -3.92 -29.76 14.52
N TYR A 614 -4.58 -30.20 15.59
CA TYR A 614 -4.55 -31.57 16.13
C TYR A 614 -5.96 -32.06 16.51
N PRO A 615 -6.88 -32.17 15.54
CA PRO A 615 -8.28 -32.52 15.79
C PRO A 615 -8.51 -33.98 16.21
N SER A 616 -7.45 -34.78 16.32
CA SER A 616 -7.49 -36.19 16.72
C SER A 616 -6.96 -36.42 18.13
N ASP A 617 -6.42 -35.39 18.78
CA ASP A 617 -5.71 -35.51 20.05
C ASP A 617 -6.69 -35.21 21.20
N GLU A 618 -7.03 -36.25 21.97
CA GLU A 618 -8.14 -36.25 22.94
C GLU A 618 -7.99 -35.20 24.04
N ILE A 619 -6.76 -34.85 24.41
CA ILE A 619 -6.45 -33.84 25.43
C ILE A 619 -7.17 -32.52 25.16
N TRP A 620 -7.20 -32.06 23.91
CA TRP A 620 -7.85 -30.79 23.54
C TRP A 620 -9.37 -30.87 23.61
N HIS A 621 -9.94 -32.04 23.32
CA HIS A 621 -11.37 -32.29 23.39
C HIS A 621 -11.83 -32.36 24.84
N ASP A 622 -11.11 -33.09 25.67
CA ASP A 622 -11.37 -33.21 27.10
C ASP A 622 -11.31 -31.86 27.81
N LEU A 623 -10.29 -31.06 27.54
CA LEU A 623 -10.14 -29.73 28.13
C LEU A 623 -11.29 -28.81 27.75
N PHE A 624 -11.72 -28.84 26.48
CA PHE A 624 -12.84 -28.03 26.01
C PHE A 624 -14.14 -28.42 26.71
N TRP A 625 -14.46 -29.71 26.82
CA TRP A 625 -15.72 -30.17 27.40
C TRP A 625 -15.74 -30.11 28.93
N LYS A 626 -14.60 -30.23 29.62
CA LYS A 626 -14.53 -30.14 31.09
C LYS A 626 -14.74 -28.73 31.65
N ARG A 627 -14.72 -27.67 30.83
CA ARG A 627 -14.78 -26.27 31.32
C ARG A 627 -15.86 -25.43 30.67
N SER A 628 -16.79 -24.98 31.50
CA SER A 628 -17.88 -24.06 31.11
C SER A 628 -17.39 -22.77 30.45
N THR A 629 -16.28 -22.18 30.91
CA THR A 629 -15.71 -20.95 30.32
C THR A 629 -15.18 -21.15 28.90
N LEU A 630 -14.69 -22.35 28.58
CA LEU A 630 -14.22 -22.67 27.22
C LEU A 630 -15.37 -22.94 26.25
N ARG A 631 -16.49 -23.45 26.76
CA ARG A 631 -17.75 -23.63 26.02
C ARG A 631 -18.40 -22.30 25.59
N ARG A 632 -17.88 -21.15 26.05
CA ARG A 632 -18.24 -19.81 25.51
C ARG A 632 -17.70 -19.54 24.10
N ASN A 633 -16.74 -20.33 23.63
CA ASN A 633 -16.08 -20.10 22.35
C ASN A 633 -16.94 -20.58 21.17
N ASN A 634 -17.77 -19.67 20.68
CA ASN A 634 -18.72 -19.92 19.59
C ASN A 634 -18.06 -20.41 18.28
N ILE A 635 -16.79 -20.10 18.02
CA ILE A 635 -16.06 -20.59 16.84
C ILE A 635 -15.74 -22.09 16.97
N VAL A 636 -15.32 -22.53 18.15
CA VAL A 636 -15.02 -23.94 18.43
C VAL A 636 -16.33 -24.74 18.48
N LEU A 637 -17.38 -24.21 19.11
CA LEU A 637 -18.72 -24.81 19.07
C LEU A 637 -19.24 -24.99 17.63
N ALA A 638 -19.11 -23.97 16.78
CA ALA A 638 -19.49 -24.05 15.37
C ALA A 638 -18.75 -25.17 14.61
N TRP A 639 -17.49 -25.45 14.98
CA TRP A 639 -16.72 -26.57 14.44
C TRP A 639 -17.25 -27.92 14.95
N TYR A 640 -17.57 -28.02 16.24
CA TYR A 640 -18.18 -29.22 16.83
C TYR A 640 -19.52 -29.56 16.19
N VAL A 641 -20.41 -28.58 16.02
CA VAL A 641 -21.70 -28.77 15.35
C VAL A 641 -21.53 -29.39 13.96
N GLN A 642 -20.50 -28.97 13.22
CA GLN A 642 -20.25 -29.49 11.87
C GLN A 642 -19.62 -30.90 11.86
N LYS A 643 -18.94 -31.32 12.93
CA LYS A 643 -18.16 -32.56 12.98
C LYS A 643 -18.78 -33.66 13.83
N TRP A 644 -19.33 -33.29 14.98
CA TRP A 644 -19.98 -34.17 15.96
C TRP A 644 -21.25 -33.49 16.52
N PRO A 645 -22.30 -33.33 15.69
CA PRO A 645 -23.55 -32.68 16.10
C PRO A 645 -24.22 -33.36 17.30
N GLN A 646 -24.09 -34.69 17.43
CA GLN A 646 -24.64 -35.43 18.57
C GLN A 646 -24.05 -34.98 19.91
N LYS A 647 -22.71 -34.87 20.01
CA LYS A 647 -22.03 -34.38 21.23
C LYS A 647 -22.50 -32.98 21.66
N VAL A 648 -22.83 -32.13 20.69
CA VAL A 648 -23.38 -30.79 20.96
C VAL A 648 -24.82 -30.89 21.45
N THR A 649 -25.62 -31.76 20.85
CA THR A 649 -27.02 -32.01 21.23
C THR A 649 -27.10 -32.53 22.66
N ASP A 650 -26.24 -33.48 23.03
CA ASP A 650 -26.18 -34.08 24.37
C ASP A 650 -25.78 -33.08 25.46
N ASN A 651 -25.09 -31.99 25.11
CA ASN A 651 -24.62 -30.94 26.03
C ASN A 651 -25.30 -29.59 25.80
N LEU A 652 -26.44 -29.57 25.10
CA LEU A 652 -27.04 -28.34 24.59
C LEU A 652 -27.44 -27.38 25.71
N ASP A 653 -28.06 -27.87 26.78
CA ASP A 653 -28.52 -27.02 27.89
C ASP A 653 -27.38 -26.26 28.57
N ASP A 654 -26.26 -26.95 28.82
CA ASP A 654 -25.08 -26.33 29.39
C ASP A 654 -24.44 -25.32 28.42
N ILE A 655 -24.42 -25.62 27.12
CA ILE A 655 -23.95 -24.68 26.10
C ILE A 655 -24.81 -23.42 26.12
N LEU A 656 -26.14 -23.56 26.08
CA LEU A 656 -27.09 -22.45 26.08
C LEU A 656 -26.94 -21.57 27.32
N ASN A 657 -26.79 -22.17 28.50
CA ASN A 657 -26.56 -21.46 29.76
C ASN A 657 -25.23 -20.69 29.80
N ASN A 658 -24.24 -21.10 29.00
CA ASN A 658 -22.93 -20.47 28.91
C ASN A 658 -22.72 -19.68 27.61
N LEU A 659 -23.75 -19.47 26.78
CA LEU A 659 -23.59 -18.76 25.51
C LEU A 659 -23.17 -17.30 25.73
N SER A 660 -22.04 -16.93 25.15
CA SER A 660 -21.64 -15.53 25.03
C SER A 660 -22.28 -14.90 23.79
N ILE A 661 -22.66 -13.62 23.87
CA ILE A 661 -23.25 -12.88 22.73
C ILE A 661 -22.20 -12.64 21.62
N GLU A 662 -20.92 -12.63 21.97
CA GLU A 662 -19.84 -12.37 21.05
C GLU A 662 -19.64 -13.55 20.09
N SER A 663 -19.74 -13.31 18.78
CA SER A 663 -19.56 -14.33 17.72
C SER A 663 -20.54 -15.52 17.73
N VAL A 664 -21.65 -15.43 18.48
CA VAL A 664 -22.68 -16.48 18.56
C VAL A 664 -23.34 -16.80 17.23
N ASP A 665 -23.43 -15.80 16.34
CA ASP A 665 -23.98 -15.95 15.00
C ASP A 665 -23.36 -17.13 14.22
N ILE A 666 -22.04 -17.34 14.34
CA ILE A 666 -21.33 -18.41 13.62
C ILE A 666 -21.78 -19.78 14.12
N PHE A 667 -21.94 -19.93 15.44
CA PHE A 667 -22.45 -21.15 16.04
C PHE A 667 -23.91 -21.40 15.61
N LEU A 668 -24.78 -20.40 15.75
CA LEU A 668 -26.21 -20.53 15.44
C LEU A 668 -26.45 -20.85 13.95
N MET A 669 -25.72 -20.21 13.03
CA MET A 669 -25.82 -20.52 11.59
C MET A 669 -25.42 -21.96 11.28
N LYS A 670 -24.48 -22.55 12.03
CA LYS A 670 -24.13 -23.96 11.90
C LYS A 670 -25.15 -24.84 12.60
N ALA A 671 -25.63 -24.43 13.76
CA ALA A 671 -26.62 -25.16 14.54
C ALA A 671 -27.90 -25.40 13.74
N GLY A 672 -28.48 -24.33 13.18
CA GLY A 672 -29.67 -24.41 12.33
C GLY A 672 -29.49 -25.25 11.05
N LYS A 673 -28.25 -25.57 10.66
CA LYS A 673 -27.95 -26.37 9.46
C LYS A 673 -27.64 -27.85 9.76
N PHE A 674 -27.11 -28.15 10.93
CA PHE A 674 -26.52 -29.47 11.23
C PHE A 674 -27.13 -30.15 12.46
N LEU A 675 -27.82 -29.43 13.34
CA LEU A 675 -28.52 -30.04 14.48
C LEU A 675 -29.90 -30.56 14.05
N ASN A 676 -30.42 -31.53 14.80
CA ASN A 676 -31.75 -32.09 14.58
C ASN A 676 -32.87 -31.15 15.06
N GLU A 677 -34.11 -31.44 14.64
CA GLU A 677 -35.27 -30.60 14.94
C GLU A 677 -35.52 -30.46 16.45
N ASN A 678 -35.33 -31.54 17.22
CA ASN A 678 -35.49 -31.50 18.68
C ASN A 678 -34.53 -30.49 19.34
N ALA A 679 -33.25 -30.50 18.97
CA ALA A 679 -32.27 -29.53 19.45
C ALA A 679 -32.65 -28.09 19.09
N ILE A 680 -33.22 -27.90 17.89
CA ILE A 680 -33.70 -26.59 17.43
C ILE A 680 -34.89 -26.11 18.25
N GLU A 681 -35.84 -26.99 18.59
CA GLU A 681 -36.95 -26.66 19.49
C GLU A 681 -36.48 -26.33 20.91
N THR A 682 -35.49 -27.06 21.46
CA THR A 682 -34.87 -26.71 22.75
C THR A 682 -34.26 -25.31 22.73
N MET A 683 -33.56 -24.95 21.64
CA MET A 683 -33.02 -23.59 21.48
C MET A 683 -34.12 -22.52 21.42
N LYS A 684 -35.25 -22.80 20.76
CA LYS A 684 -36.41 -21.88 20.68
C LYS A 684 -37.06 -21.70 22.05
N ALA A 685 -37.31 -22.79 22.76
CA ALA A 685 -37.88 -22.77 24.11
C ALA A 685 -36.97 -21.96 25.07
N TYR A 686 -35.66 -22.21 25.03
CA TYR A 686 -34.69 -21.43 25.80
C TYR A 686 -34.77 -19.93 25.48
N ALA A 687 -34.78 -19.55 24.19
CA ALA A 687 -34.89 -18.15 23.78
C ALA A 687 -36.23 -17.51 24.23
N GLN A 688 -37.33 -18.26 24.25
CA GLN A 688 -38.63 -17.81 24.77
C GLN A 688 -38.54 -17.45 26.26
N THR A 689 -37.87 -18.27 27.08
CA THR A 689 -37.69 -17.96 28.52
C THR A 689 -36.90 -16.66 28.78
N LEU A 690 -36.06 -16.25 27.83
CA LEU A 690 -35.22 -15.07 27.93
C LEU A 690 -35.86 -13.80 27.36
N LEU A 691 -36.95 -13.92 26.60
CA LEU A 691 -37.46 -12.84 25.75
C LEU A 691 -38.01 -11.65 26.56
N PHE A 692 -38.77 -11.89 27.62
CA PHE A 692 -39.33 -10.83 28.48
C PHE A 692 -38.48 -10.52 29.72
N ASN A 693 -37.19 -10.87 29.67
CA ASN A 693 -36.27 -10.56 30.75
C ASN A 693 -35.87 -9.07 30.72
N ASN A 694 -35.88 -8.39 31.87
CA ASN A 694 -35.41 -7.00 31.99
C ASN A 694 -33.90 -6.85 31.72
N ASP A 695 -33.14 -7.94 31.69
CA ASP A 695 -31.71 -7.95 31.33
C ASP A 695 -31.51 -7.82 29.80
N TYR A 696 -30.91 -6.69 29.40
CA TYR A 696 -30.53 -6.38 28.02
C TYR A 696 -29.74 -7.50 27.33
N LYS A 697 -28.80 -8.15 28.03
CA LYS A 697 -27.95 -9.21 27.45
C LYS A 697 -28.78 -10.44 27.12
N LYS A 698 -29.70 -10.82 28.02
CA LYS A 698 -30.58 -11.99 27.84
C LYS A 698 -31.59 -11.75 26.71
N ALA A 699 -32.26 -10.59 26.70
CA ALA A 699 -33.15 -10.21 25.61
C ALA A 699 -32.41 -10.16 24.25
N LYS A 700 -31.17 -9.62 24.23
CA LYS A 700 -30.35 -9.59 23.01
C LYS A 700 -29.96 -11.00 22.54
N LEU A 701 -29.65 -11.92 23.44
CA LEU A 701 -29.36 -13.32 23.11
C LEU A 701 -30.60 -14.01 22.53
N ALA A 702 -31.76 -13.84 23.16
CA ALA A 702 -33.04 -14.38 22.69
C ALA A 702 -33.35 -13.94 21.25
N ILE A 703 -33.30 -12.62 21.00
CA ILE A 703 -33.51 -12.06 19.66
C ILE A 703 -32.46 -12.58 18.66
N THR A 704 -31.21 -12.79 19.10
CA THR A 704 -30.17 -13.33 18.22
C THR A 704 -30.47 -14.79 17.83
N ILE A 705 -30.89 -15.63 18.78
CA ILE A 705 -31.31 -17.01 18.52
C ILE A 705 -32.50 -17.02 17.56
N PHE A 706 -33.58 -16.30 17.86
CA PHE A 706 -34.74 -16.24 16.99
C PHE A 706 -34.42 -15.72 15.58
N SER A 707 -33.59 -14.68 15.46
CA SER A 707 -33.24 -14.09 14.16
C SER A 707 -32.49 -15.04 13.21
N ILE A 708 -31.83 -16.08 13.74
CA ILE A 708 -31.02 -17.03 12.95
C ILE A 708 -31.68 -18.41 12.86
N ILE A 709 -32.27 -18.89 13.97
CA ILE A 709 -32.82 -20.25 14.09
C ILE A 709 -34.31 -20.30 13.72
N SER A 710 -35.10 -19.28 14.12
CA SER A 710 -36.55 -19.26 13.86
C SER A 710 -37.03 -17.86 13.47
N PRO A 711 -36.67 -17.37 12.27
CA PRO A 711 -36.96 -15.99 11.88
C PRO A 711 -38.47 -15.68 11.81
N LYS A 712 -39.30 -16.67 11.42
CA LYS A 712 -40.76 -16.54 11.42
C LYS A 712 -41.31 -16.24 12.82
N THR A 713 -40.87 -17.00 13.83
CA THR A 713 -41.25 -16.78 15.23
C THR A 713 -40.83 -15.39 15.72
N LEU A 714 -39.68 -14.88 15.28
CA LEU A 714 -39.28 -13.52 15.58
C LEU A 714 -40.29 -12.50 15.04
N LEU A 715 -40.69 -12.65 13.77
CA LEU A 715 -41.67 -11.76 13.14
C LEU A 715 -43.03 -11.82 13.84
N ASP A 716 -43.51 -13.02 14.19
CA ASP A 716 -44.77 -13.22 14.91
C ASP A 716 -44.76 -12.52 16.29
N ILE A 717 -43.61 -12.52 16.97
CA ILE A 717 -43.42 -11.86 18.28
C ILE A 717 -43.43 -10.34 18.15
N ILE A 718 -42.77 -9.78 17.14
CA ILE A 718 -42.56 -8.33 17.07
C ILE A 718 -43.69 -7.62 16.32
N SER A 719 -44.39 -8.28 15.38
CA SER A 719 -45.47 -7.66 14.61
C SER A 719 -46.54 -7.01 15.49
N PRO A 720 -47.05 -7.66 16.57
CA PRO A 720 -48.00 -7.03 17.49
C PRO A 720 -47.41 -5.84 18.27
N ILE A 721 -46.12 -5.89 18.64
CA ILE A 721 -45.43 -4.79 19.34
C ILE A 721 -45.33 -3.57 18.41
N PHE A 722 -45.09 -3.82 17.12
CA PHE A 722 -45.02 -2.78 16.12
C PHE A 722 -46.38 -2.16 15.80
N GLU A 723 -47.46 -2.95 15.72
CA GLU A 723 -48.83 -2.45 15.52
C GLU A 723 -49.29 -1.53 16.68
N LYS A 724 -48.98 -1.91 17.93
CA LYS A 724 -49.23 -1.06 19.11
C LYS A 724 -48.50 0.29 19.07
N PHE A 725 -47.36 0.37 18.38
CA PHE A 725 -46.61 1.61 18.25
C PHE A 725 -47.21 2.56 17.21
N GLU A 726 -47.82 2.02 16.15
CA GLU A 726 -48.50 2.82 15.12
C GLU A 726 -49.76 3.51 15.66
N SER A 727 -50.45 2.90 16.63
CA SER A 727 -51.62 3.48 17.30
C SER A 727 -51.30 4.54 18.36
N ASN A 728 -50.06 5.07 18.39
CA ASN A 728 -49.58 6.08 19.35
C ASN A 728 -49.67 5.67 20.84
N LEU A 729 -49.79 4.38 21.16
CA LEU A 729 -49.74 3.90 22.54
C LEU A 729 -48.31 3.97 23.09
N LYS A 730 -48.15 4.45 24.33
CA LYS A 730 -46.85 4.38 25.04
C LYS A 730 -46.51 2.91 25.31
N LEU A 731 -45.50 2.39 24.62
CA LEU A 731 -45.00 1.03 24.86
C LEU A 731 -44.28 0.93 26.22
N PRO A 732 -44.41 -0.20 26.94
CA PRO A 732 -43.54 -0.55 28.06
C PRO A 732 -42.05 -0.52 27.66
N VAL A 733 -41.17 -0.20 28.62
CA VAL A 733 -39.72 -0.11 28.39
C VAL A 733 -39.13 -1.42 27.82
N THR A 734 -39.65 -2.56 28.27
CA THR A 734 -39.26 -3.90 27.82
C THR A 734 -39.65 -4.17 26.36
N GLU A 735 -40.89 -3.86 25.97
CA GLU A 735 -41.36 -3.98 24.59
C GLU A 735 -40.60 -3.03 23.65
N LEU A 736 -40.34 -1.79 24.10
CA LEU A 736 -39.54 -0.83 23.35
C LEU A 736 -38.09 -1.33 23.14
N LEU A 737 -37.49 -1.93 24.17
CA LEU A 737 -36.16 -2.52 24.09
C LEU A 737 -36.14 -3.70 23.10
N LEU A 738 -37.14 -4.59 23.17
CA LEU A 738 -37.26 -5.72 22.25
C LEU A 738 -37.41 -5.26 20.81
N ALA A 739 -38.27 -4.28 20.55
CA ALA A 739 -38.43 -3.66 19.23
C ALA A 739 -37.09 -3.09 18.71
N LYS A 740 -36.32 -2.37 19.55
CA LYS A 740 -34.99 -1.85 19.17
C LYS A 740 -34.01 -2.96 18.82
N LEU A 741 -33.95 -4.03 19.62
CA LEU A 741 -33.04 -5.16 19.42
C LEU A 741 -33.40 -5.96 18.17
N ALA A 742 -34.69 -6.19 17.96
CA ALA A 742 -35.25 -6.84 16.79
C ALA A 742 -34.88 -6.11 15.51
N ILE A 743 -35.15 -4.80 15.44
CA ILE A 743 -34.84 -3.96 14.27
C ILE A 743 -33.35 -4.09 13.91
N LYS A 744 -32.44 -3.99 14.89
CA LYS A 744 -30.99 -4.14 14.68
C LYS A 744 -30.58 -5.49 14.07
N ARG A 745 -31.42 -6.52 14.19
CA ARG A 745 -31.14 -7.89 13.73
C ARG A 745 -31.98 -8.33 12.54
N LEU A 746 -32.89 -7.50 12.05
CA LEU A 746 -33.76 -7.82 10.90
C LEU A 746 -32.99 -8.32 9.67
N HIS A 747 -31.79 -7.80 9.40
CA HIS A 747 -30.94 -8.28 8.31
C HIS A 747 -30.47 -9.75 8.39
N LYS A 748 -30.76 -10.47 9.49
CA LYS A 748 -30.45 -11.89 9.68
C LYS A 748 -31.62 -12.83 9.34
N VAL A 749 -32.82 -12.30 9.13
CA VAL A 749 -34.10 -13.05 9.04
C VAL A 749 -34.24 -13.90 7.75
N GLY A 750 -33.31 -13.81 6.79
CA GLY A 750 -33.25 -14.70 5.63
C GLY A 750 -34.20 -14.35 4.47
N CYS A 751 -35.16 -13.43 4.68
CA CYS A 751 -36.08 -12.93 3.66
C CYS A 751 -35.92 -11.40 3.44
N PRO A 752 -34.95 -10.95 2.60
CA PRO A 752 -34.65 -9.53 2.47
C PRO A 752 -35.81 -8.66 1.99
N HIS A 753 -36.69 -9.16 1.12
CA HIS A 753 -37.84 -8.39 0.62
C HIS A 753 -38.83 -8.04 1.73
N ASP A 754 -39.37 -9.04 2.43
CA ASP A 754 -40.30 -8.85 3.55
C ASP A 754 -39.66 -7.99 4.65
N THR A 755 -38.37 -8.21 4.89
CA THR A 755 -37.59 -7.44 5.86
C THR A 755 -37.47 -5.97 5.44
N LEU A 756 -37.29 -5.67 4.16
CA LEU A 756 -37.21 -4.31 3.65
C LEU A 756 -38.52 -3.56 3.88
N GLN A 757 -39.66 -4.19 3.60
CA GLN A 757 -40.98 -3.59 3.84
C GLN A 757 -41.18 -3.26 5.32
N LEU A 758 -40.77 -4.17 6.22
CA LEU A 758 -40.78 -3.91 7.66
C LEU A 758 -39.87 -2.73 8.03
N ILE A 759 -38.67 -2.64 7.45
CA ILE A 759 -37.76 -1.51 7.67
C ILE A 759 -38.39 -0.19 7.18
N VAL A 760 -38.98 -0.16 5.98
CA VAL A 760 -39.70 1.01 5.43
C VAL A 760 -40.76 1.50 6.41
N ARG A 761 -41.61 0.58 6.88
CA ARG A 761 -42.73 0.88 7.77
C ARG A 761 -42.27 1.50 9.10
N TYR A 762 -41.23 0.94 9.72
CA TYR A 762 -40.86 1.28 11.10
C TYR A 762 -39.72 2.30 11.24
N CYS A 763 -39.09 2.72 10.13
CA CYS A 763 -38.06 3.77 10.13
C CYS A 763 -38.60 5.21 10.26
N LYS A 764 -39.92 5.41 10.42
CA LYS A 764 -40.55 6.73 10.43
C LYS A 764 -40.33 7.54 11.72
N ARG A 765 -39.80 6.93 12.81
CA ARG A 765 -39.66 7.57 14.16
C ARG A 765 -38.39 7.11 14.92
N ASN A 766 -38.46 6.94 16.26
CA ASN A 766 -37.36 6.69 17.21
C ASN A 766 -36.42 5.48 16.93
N PHE A 767 -36.69 4.67 15.91
CA PHE A 767 -35.89 3.50 15.55
C PHE A 767 -34.96 3.73 14.36
N ALA A 768 -35.01 4.90 13.71
CA ALA A 768 -34.22 5.20 12.51
C ALA A 768 -32.72 4.83 12.66
N LEU A 769 -32.07 5.28 13.74
CA LEU A 769 -30.65 4.95 13.99
C LEU A 769 -30.40 3.44 14.17
N SER A 770 -31.37 2.71 14.71
CA SER A 770 -31.25 1.25 14.90
C SER A 770 -31.44 0.48 13.59
N ALA A 771 -32.07 1.09 12.60
CA ALA A 771 -32.39 0.47 11.32
C ALA A 771 -31.35 0.70 10.22
N VAL A 772 -30.42 1.65 10.37
CA VAL A 772 -29.40 1.97 9.34
C VAL A 772 -28.58 0.75 8.91
N ILE A 773 -28.01 0.01 9.87
CA ILE A 773 -27.21 -1.20 9.56
C ILE A 773 -28.09 -2.27 8.88
N PRO A 774 -29.26 -2.63 9.43
CA PRO A 774 -30.20 -3.52 8.75
C PRO A 774 -30.55 -3.08 7.34
N LEU A 775 -30.88 -1.80 7.14
CA LEU A 775 -31.25 -1.22 5.85
C LEU A 775 -30.13 -1.44 4.84
N CYS A 776 -28.89 -1.06 5.17
CA CYS A 776 -27.74 -1.32 4.30
C CYS A 776 -27.63 -2.80 3.96
N SER A 777 -27.63 -3.70 4.95
CA SER A 777 -27.45 -5.14 4.69
C SER A 777 -28.58 -5.75 3.85
N VAL A 778 -29.82 -5.34 4.10
CA VAL A 778 -31.02 -5.84 3.41
C VAL A 778 -31.06 -5.31 1.99
N VAL A 779 -30.83 -4.02 1.78
CA VAL A 779 -30.82 -3.40 0.45
C VAL A 779 -29.71 -4.00 -0.42
N TYR A 780 -28.51 -4.26 0.12
CA TYR A 780 -27.44 -4.97 -0.60
C TYR A 780 -27.81 -6.41 -1.03
N SER A 781 -28.75 -7.02 -0.30
CA SER A 781 -29.23 -8.39 -0.50
C SER A 781 -30.61 -8.43 -1.16
N THR A 782 -31.15 -7.30 -1.59
CA THR A 782 -32.44 -7.21 -2.27
C THR A 782 -32.20 -7.00 -3.76
N PRO A 783 -32.96 -7.67 -4.65
CA PRO A 783 -32.87 -7.48 -6.09
C PRO A 783 -33.17 -6.04 -6.50
N GLU A 784 -32.48 -5.54 -7.53
CA GLU A 784 -32.66 -4.16 -8.02
C GLU A 784 -34.11 -3.86 -8.40
N ILE A 785 -34.77 -4.76 -9.13
CA ILE A 785 -36.16 -4.54 -9.58
C ILE A 785 -37.13 -4.26 -8.42
N ILE A 786 -36.91 -4.89 -7.27
CA ILE A 786 -37.72 -4.69 -6.05
C ILE A 786 -37.37 -3.35 -5.38
N LEU A 787 -36.09 -2.95 -5.45
CA LEU A 787 -35.64 -1.69 -4.84
C LEU A 787 -36.24 -0.47 -5.54
N LEU A 788 -36.55 -0.55 -6.83
CA LEU A 788 -37.18 0.55 -7.57
C LEU A 788 -38.53 0.96 -6.96
N ASP A 789 -39.30 -0.01 -6.47
CA ASP A 789 -40.61 0.25 -5.85
C ASP A 789 -40.51 0.60 -4.37
N GLU A 790 -39.53 0.05 -3.64
CA GLU A 790 -39.43 0.19 -2.18
C GLU A 790 -38.63 1.43 -1.74
N LEU A 791 -37.58 1.83 -2.46
CA LEU A 791 -36.72 2.95 -2.05
C LEU A 791 -37.41 4.33 -2.08
N PRO A 792 -38.30 4.66 -3.03
CA PRO A 792 -39.07 5.92 -3.00
C PRO A 792 -39.88 6.11 -1.71
N LYS A 793 -40.34 5.03 -1.07
CA LYS A 793 -41.18 5.10 0.14
C LYS A 793 -40.47 5.71 1.36
N PHE A 794 -39.15 5.92 1.29
CA PHE A 794 -38.35 6.52 2.35
C PHE A 794 -38.27 8.05 2.31
N THR A 795 -38.89 8.72 1.33
CA THR A 795 -38.83 10.20 1.21
C THR A 795 -39.39 10.93 2.43
N ASN A 796 -40.34 10.32 3.14
CA ASN A 796 -40.97 10.87 4.34
C ASN A 796 -40.28 10.46 5.67
N ASN A 797 -39.12 9.82 5.61
CA ASN A 797 -38.42 9.33 6.81
C ASN A 797 -37.44 10.36 7.40
N THR A 798 -36.81 10.03 8.52
CA THR A 798 -35.78 10.90 9.14
C THR A 798 -34.59 11.16 8.22
N LEU A 799 -33.96 12.32 8.38
CA LEU A 799 -32.81 12.79 7.60
C LEU A 799 -31.71 11.73 7.42
N CYS A 800 -31.33 11.02 8.49
CA CYS A 800 -30.31 9.98 8.45
C CYS A 800 -30.66 8.83 7.49
N ILE A 801 -31.93 8.41 7.46
CA ILE A 801 -32.41 7.34 6.58
C ILE A 801 -32.44 7.83 5.13
N LYS A 802 -32.97 9.02 4.87
CA LYS A 802 -32.99 9.61 3.52
C LYS A 802 -31.59 9.67 2.89
N LYS A 803 -30.60 10.18 3.63
CA LYS A 803 -29.18 10.23 3.22
C LYS A 803 -28.60 8.85 2.91
N THR A 804 -28.94 7.86 3.74
CA THR A 804 -28.50 6.48 3.58
C THR A 804 -29.12 5.87 2.32
N VAL A 805 -30.43 6.01 2.13
CA VAL A 805 -31.15 5.52 0.95
C VAL A 805 -30.60 6.12 -0.34
N LEU A 806 -30.40 7.44 -0.42
CA LEU A 806 -29.79 8.05 -1.61
C LEU A 806 -28.39 7.51 -1.90
N SER A 807 -27.56 7.34 -0.86
CA SER A 807 -26.22 6.80 -1.02
C SER A 807 -26.23 5.33 -1.46
N LEU A 808 -27.19 4.54 -0.99
CA LEU A 808 -27.39 3.15 -1.42
C LEU A 808 -27.94 3.08 -2.85
N SER A 809 -28.89 3.95 -3.20
CA SER A 809 -29.50 4.03 -4.53
C SER A 809 -28.44 4.27 -5.60
N LYS A 810 -27.58 5.27 -5.40
CA LYS A 810 -26.46 5.58 -6.30
C LYS A 810 -25.50 4.40 -6.49
N LEU A 811 -25.32 3.59 -5.44
CA LEU A 811 -24.39 2.47 -5.47
C LEU A 811 -24.93 1.24 -6.20
N ILE A 812 -26.24 1.02 -6.14
CA ILE A 812 -26.86 -0.27 -6.47
C ILE A 812 -27.65 -0.22 -7.78
N LEU A 813 -28.33 0.89 -8.04
CA LEU A 813 -29.21 1.07 -9.19
C LEU A 813 -28.43 1.48 -10.44
N SER A 814 -29.05 1.27 -11.60
CA SER A 814 -28.60 1.89 -12.85
C SER A 814 -28.58 3.42 -12.77
N SER A 815 -27.76 4.07 -13.60
CA SER A 815 -27.70 5.55 -13.65
C SER A 815 -29.05 6.18 -13.98
N THR A 816 -29.83 5.54 -14.86
CA THR A 816 -31.18 5.97 -15.25
C THR A 816 -32.20 5.82 -14.12
N ASP A 817 -32.11 4.77 -13.33
CA ASP A 817 -33.05 4.57 -12.23
C ASP A 817 -32.69 5.41 -11.02
N PHE A 818 -31.40 5.61 -10.76
CA PHE A 818 -30.97 6.57 -9.75
C PHE A 818 -31.42 7.99 -10.09
N ALA A 819 -31.41 8.39 -11.37
CA ALA A 819 -31.95 9.68 -11.82
C ALA A 819 -33.43 9.87 -11.44
N LYS A 820 -34.26 8.82 -11.60
CA LYS A 820 -35.66 8.85 -11.17
C LYS A 820 -35.77 9.01 -9.64
N ILE A 821 -35.00 8.23 -8.88
CA ILE A 821 -35.02 8.28 -7.41
C ILE A 821 -34.59 9.65 -6.90
N ILE A 822 -33.47 10.20 -7.39
CA ILE A 822 -32.97 11.50 -6.91
C ILE A 822 -33.94 12.64 -7.27
N GLN A 823 -34.64 12.54 -8.41
CA GLN A 823 -35.68 13.50 -8.78
C GLN A 823 -36.87 13.47 -7.80
N ILE A 824 -37.39 12.27 -7.47
CA ILE A 824 -38.47 12.12 -6.49
C ILE A 824 -38.06 12.74 -5.13
N PHE A 825 -36.82 12.48 -4.69
CA PHE A 825 -36.32 13.09 -3.46
C PHE A 825 -36.22 14.61 -3.57
N ASN A 826 -35.83 15.15 -4.72
CA ASN A 826 -35.69 16.60 -4.92
C ASN A 826 -37.04 17.34 -4.93
N GLU A 827 -38.11 16.70 -5.41
CA GLU A 827 -39.47 17.29 -5.44
C GLU A 827 -40.06 17.47 -4.04
N GLU A 828 -39.76 16.56 -3.10
CA GLU A 828 -40.31 16.59 -1.73
C GLU A 828 -39.42 17.27 -0.69
N GLU A 829 -38.15 17.57 -1.00
CA GLU A 829 -37.14 17.89 0.01
C GLU A 829 -36.79 19.39 0.11
N THR A 830 -36.90 19.91 1.33
CA THR A 830 -36.54 21.30 1.66
C THR A 830 -35.25 21.42 2.47
N ASP A 831 -34.75 20.34 3.09
CA ASP A 831 -33.59 20.37 3.97
C ASP A 831 -32.27 20.63 3.21
N ALA A 832 -31.50 21.63 3.66
CA ALA A 832 -30.22 22.03 3.05
C ALA A 832 -29.18 20.90 3.07
N SER A 833 -29.14 20.10 4.14
CA SER A 833 -28.19 18.99 4.27
C SER A 833 -28.49 17.85 3.30
N MET A 834 -29.77 17.65 2.96
CA MET A 834 -30.16 16.73 1.88
C MET A 834 -29.78 17.26 0.51
N LYS A 835 -30.07 18.54 0.21
CA LYS A 835 -29.67 19.17 -1.07
C LYS A 835 -28.17 19.05 -1.32
N ARG A 836 -27.36 19.26 -0.28
CA ARG A 836 -25.90 19.04 -0.31
C ARG A 836 -25.53 17.62 -0.73
N ILE A 837 -26.19 16.62 -0.18
CA ILE A 837 -25.93 15.21 -0.51
C ILE A 837 -26.42 14.86 -1.91
N MET A 838 -27.56 15.39 -2.34
CA MET A 838 -28.04 15.21 -3.71
C MET A 838 -27.05 15.79 -4.71
N LEU A 839 -26.55 17.01 -4.48
CA LEU A 839 -25.51 17.63 -5.31
C LEU A 839 -24.26 16.75 -5.36
N LEU A 840 -23.76 16.28 -4.21
CA LEU A 840 -22.59 15.40 -4.16
C LEU A 840 -22.80 14.12 -4.99
N ARG A 841 -23.95 13.46 -4.84
CA ARG A 841 -24.24 12.20 -5.56
C ARG A 841 -24.48 12.42 -7.05
N ALA A 842 -25.17 13.49 -7.43
CA ALA A 842 -25.36 13.86 -8.82
C ALA A 842 -24.02 14.20 -9.48
N PHE A 843 -23.14 14.93 -8.80
CA PHE A 843 -21.79 15.24 -9.30
C PHE A 843 -20.92 13.99 -9.46
N GLU A 844 -20.97 13.05 -8.50
CA GLU A 844 -20.34 11.74 -8.65
C GLU A 844 -20.86 10.98 -9.88
N CYS A 845 -22.18 10.98 -10.12
CA CYS A 845 -22.78 10.36 -11.29
C CYS A 845 -22.42 11.05 -12.60
N LEU A 846 -22.35 12.39 -12.61
CA LEU A 846 -21.92 13.17 -13.77
C LEU A 846 -20.49 12.81 -14.19
N ASN A 847 -19.60 12.60 -13.23
CA ASN A 847 -18.22 12.18 -13.49
C ASN A 847 -18.14 10.72 -13.98
N GLU A 848 -18.95 9.82 -13.41
CA GLU A 848 -18.93 8.39 -13.74
C GLU A 848 -19.64 8.08 -15.07
N ASN A 849 -20.81 8.67 -15.31
CA ASN A 849 -21.67 8.48 -16.48
C ASN A 849 -22.32 9.82 -16.90
N PRO A 850 -21.62 10.62 -17.72
CA PRO A 850 -22.08 11.94 -18.09
C PRO A 850 -23.41 11.87 -18.86
N SER A 851 -24.46 12.47 -18.31
CA SER A 851 -25.78 12.56 -18.95
C SER A 851 -26.33 13.97 -18.85
N GLU A 852 -27.20 14.33 -19.79
CA GLU A 852 -27.86 15.63 -19.79
C GLU A 852 -28.69 15.84 -18.51
N PHE A 853 -29.33 14.78 -18.01
CA PHE A 853 -30.04 14.80 -16.73
C PHE A 853 -29.12 15.19 -15.57
N PHE A 854 -27.99 14.49 -15.38
CA PHE A 854 -27.11 14.77 -14.24
C PHE A 854 -26.43 16.13 -14.38
N TRP A 855 -26.12 16.56 -15.60
CA TRP A 855 -25.64 17.92 -15.87
C TRP A 855 -26.66 18.97 -15.41
N ASN A 856 -27.88 18.89 -15.93
CA ASN A 856 -28.95 19.85 -15.61
C ASN A 856 -29.29 19.83 -14.11
N PHE A 857 -29.36 18.65 -13.50
CA PHE A 857 -29.61 18.49 -12.07
C PHE A 857 -28.48 19.11 -11.24
N THR A 858 -27.22 18.80 -11.54
CA THR A 858 -26.06 19.39 -10.85
C THR A 858 -26.02 20.91 -11.02
N ALA A 859 -26.26 21.43 -12.24
CA ALA A 859 -26.28 22.86 -12.52
C ALA A 859 -27.37 23.57 -11.71
N ASN A 860 -28.58 23.02 -11.69
CA ASN A 860 -29.69 23.56 -10.89
C ASN A 860 -29.38 23.52 -9.39
N CYS A 861 -28.84 22.41 -8.88
CA CYS A 861 -28.43 22.33 -7.48
C CYS A 861 -27.40 23.41 -7.13
N ILE A 862 -26.38 23.62 -7.97
CA ILE A 862 -25.36 24.66 -7.79
C ILE A 862 -25.98 26.06 -7.77
N LEU A 863 -26.94 26.34 -8.66
CA LEU A 863 -27.64 27.64 -8.69
C LEU A 863 -28.45 27.91 -7.42
N THR A 864 -28.92 26.85 -6.75
CA THR A 864 -29.76 26.92 -5.54
C THR A 864 -28.99 26.68 -4.23
N MET A 865 -27.65 26.62 -4.27
CA MET A 865 -26.82 26.41 -3.07
C MET A 865 -26.97 27.56 -2.08
N ASP A 866 -26.94 27.23 -0.78
CA ASP A 866 -26.95 28.23 0.28
C ASP A 866 -25.57 28.91 0.37
N VAL A 867 -25.56 30.20 0.72
CA VAL A 867 -24.33 30.97 0.94
C VAL A 867 -23.45 30.39 2.06
N ASN A 868 -24.04 29.62 2.98
CA ASN A 868 -23.36 28.93 4.07
C ASN A 868 -22.76 27.56 3.71
N ASP A 869 -22.95 27.04 2.48
CA ASP A 869 -22.43 25.73 2.05
C ASP A 869 -20.92 25.76 1.70
N THR A 870 -20.11 26.33 2.59
CA THR A 870 -18.69 26.66 2.35
C THR A 870 -17.84 25.43 1.99
N ASP A 871 -18.11 24.27 2.61
CA ASP A 871 -17.43 23.00 2.34
C ASP A 871 -17.60 22.48 0.90
N MET A 872 -18.72 22.82 0.25
CA MET A 872 -19.04 22.28 -1.08
C MET A 872 -18.19 22.91 -2.17
N TYR A 873 -17.70 24.14 -1.96
CA TYR A 873 -16.81 24.78 -2.90
C TYR A 873 -15.51 23.98 -3.10
N ASP A 874 -14.97 23.31 -2.09
CA ASP A 874 -13.77 22.47 -2.29
C ASP A 874 -13.99 21.27 -3.22
N LEU A 875 -15.22 20.77 -3.30
CA LEU A 875 -15.62 19.76 -4.28
C LEU A 875 -15.74 20.39 -5.68
N LEU A 876 -16.47 21.49 -5.78
CA LEU A 876 -16.81 22.13 -7.06
C LEU A 876 -15.59 22.68 -7.79
N MET A 877 -14.53 23.03 -7.05
CA MET A 877 -13.27 23.55 -7.56
C MET A 877 -12.38 22.50 -8.26
N LYS A 878 -12.72 21.21 -8.16
CA LYS A 878 -11.95 20.11 -8.77
C LYS A 878 -12.35 19.89 -10.22
N LEU A 879 -11.91 20.79 -11.10
CA LEU A 879 -12.21 20.76 -12.53
C LEU A 879 -11.80 19.46 -13.24
N THR A 880 -10.78 18.76 -12.73
CA THR A 880 -10.35 17.44 -13.26
C THR A 880 -11.43 16.36 -13.19
N ASN A 881 -12.48 16.55 -12.39
CA ASN A 881 -13.57 15.60 -12.22
C ASN A 881 -14.80 15.93 -13.08
N VAL A 882 -14.73 16.99 -13.89
CA VAL A 882 -15.84 17.41 -14.74
C VAL A 882 -15.62 16.87 -16.16
N PRO A 883 -16.61 16.22 -16.78
CA PRO A 883 -16.49 15.75 -18.15
C PRO A 883 -16.21 16.91 -19.12
N GLU A 884 -15.29 16.71 -20.07
CA GLU A 884 -14.82 17.73 -21.00
C GLU A 884 -15.97 18.43 -21.74
N GLN A 885 -16.99 17.67 -22.17
CA GLN A 885 -18.19 18.18 -22.85
C GLN A 885 -19.01 19.21 -22.06
N TYR A 886 -18.90 19.23 -20.72
CA TYR A 886 -19.62 20.16 -19.85
C TYR A 886 -18.70 21.22 -19.23
N LEU A 887 -17.39 21.10 -19.40
CA LEU A 887 -16.41 21.92 -18.71
C LEU A 887 -16.53 23.41 -19.09
N SER A 888 -16.78 23.72 -20.37
CA SER A 888 -16.96 25.08 -20.87
C SER A 888 -18.19 25.80 -20.29
N ALA A 889 -19.24 25.05 -19.95
CA ALA A 889 -20.45 25.58 -19.30
C ALA A 889 -20.31 25.60 -17.76
N TYR A 890 -19.57 24.64 -17.19
CA TYR A 890 -19.37 24.52 -15.75
C TYR A 890 -18.48 25.62 -15.17
N ILE A 891 -17.40 26.00 -15.86
CA ILE A 891 -16.47 27.03 -15.38
C ILE A 891 -17.18 28.38 -15.15
N PRO A 892 -17.96 28.94 -16.11
CA PRO A 892 -18.73 30.16 -15.88
C PRO A 892 -19.72 30.03 -14.72
N LEU A 893 -20.41 28.89 -14.62
CA LEU A 893 -21.40 28.65 -13.56
C LEU A 893 -20.77 28.76 -12.15
N ILE A 894 -19.64 28.09 -11.91
CA ILE A 894 -18.94 28.16 -10.62
C ILE A 894 -18.37 29.55 -10.39
N PHE A 895 -17.80 30.17 -11.42
CA PHE A 895 -17.26 31.53 -11.31
C PHE A 895 -18.33 32.52 -10.84
N GLU A 896 -19.54 32.47 -11.43
CA GLU A 896 -20.65 33.33 -11.01
C GLU A 896 -21.12 33.04 -9.60
N GLN A 897 -21.18 31.77 -9.19
CA GLN A 897 -21.56 31.41 -7.82
C GLN A 897 -20.56 31.91 -6.79
N LEU A 898 -19.26 31.82 -7.09
CA LEU A 898 -18.23 32.44 -6.25
C LEU A 898 -18.35 33.97 -6.24
N SER A 899 -18.81 34.59 -7.32
CA SER A 899 -19.01 36.04 -7.41
C SER A 899 -20.18 36.55 -6.58
N LYS A 900 -21.27 35.79 -6.53
CA LYS A 900 -22.49 36.17 -5.81
C LYS A 900 -22.41 35.89 -4.30
N ASN A 901 -21.47 35.07 -3.84
CA ASN A 901 -21.35 34.69 -2.43
C ASN A 901 -20.92 35.89 -1.55
N PRO A 902 -21.58 36.18 -0.42
CA PRO A 902 -21.28 37.33 0.44
C PRO A 902 -19.97 37.18 1.24
N HIS A 903 -19.44 35.97 1.41
CA HIS A 903 -18.23 35.74 2.17
C HIS A 903 -16.97 36.01 1.33
N LEU A 904 -16.18 37.01 1.73
CA LEU A 904 -14.96 37.41 1.03
C LEU A 904 -13.96 36.25 0.83
N GLU A 905 -13.82 35.35 1.81
CA GLU A 905 -12.94 34.18 1.70
C GLU A 905 -13.37 33.20 0.61
N ILE A 906 -14.67 33.13 0.29
CA ILE A 906 -15.20 32.32 -0.81
C ILE A 906 -14.99 33.05 -2.14
N GLN A 907 -15.24 34.35 -2.19
CA GLN A 907 -14.98 35.16 -3.39
C GLN A 907 -13.50 35.08 -3.81
N LYS A 908 -12.57 35.09 -2.84
CA LYS A 908 -11.13 34.92 -3.10
C LYS A 908 -10.79 33.56 -3.73
N ARG A 909 -11.64 32.53 -3.60
CA ARG A 909 -11.41 31.23 -4.26
C ARG A 909 -11.53 31.31 -5.78
N LYS A 910 -12.11 32.37 -6.36
CA LYS A 910 -12.13 32.57 -7.82
C LYS A 910 -10.72 32.52 -8.42
N TYR A 911 -9.73 33.14 -7.77
CA TYR A 911 -8.35 33.12 -8.25
C TYR A 911 -7.79 31.69 -8.31
N LYS A 912 -8.10 30.87 -7.30
CA LYS A 912 -7.73 29.46 -7.28
C LYS A 912 -8.46 28.63 -8.34
N LEU A 913 -9.70 28.99 -8.69
CA LEU A 913 -10.48 28.31 -9.74
C LEU A 913 -9.85 28.61 -11.09
N LEU A 914 -9.59 29.89 -11.32
CA LEU A 914 -8.93 30.40 -12.50
C LEU A 914 -7.59 29.68 -12.71
N GLU A 915 -6.73 29.60 -11.70
CA GLU A 915 -5.44 28.89 -11.80
C GLU A 915 -5.57 27.38 -12.05
N SER A 916 -6.71 26.76 -11.74
CA SER A 916 -6.94 25.32 -11.97
C SER A 916 -7.55 24.99 -13.34
N ILE A 917 -7.91 25.99 -14.15
CA ILE A 917 -8.46 25.76 -15.50
C ILE A 917 -7.38 25.17 -16.41
N PRO A 918 -7.60 23.99 -17.02
CA PRO A 918 -6.67 23.43 -18.00
C PRO A 918 -6.52 24.33 -19.22
N THR A 919 -5.30 24.61 -19.68
CA THR A 919 -5.01 25.51 -20.81
C THR A 919 -5.78 25.16 -22.08
N GLN A 920 -5.98 23.86 -22.35
CA GLN A 920 -6.70 23.39 -23.52
C GLN A 920 -8.19 23.78 -23.49
N SER A 921 -8.82 23.77 -22.31
CA SER A 921 -10.26 24.05 -22.15
C SER A 921 -10.60 25.54 -22.28
N ILE A 922 -9.60 26.42 -22.20
CA ILE A 922 -9.78 27.87 -22.34
C ILE A 922 -10.25 28.23 -23.76
N LYS A 923 -9.81 27.44 -24.76
CA LYS A 923 -10.22 27.60 -26.16
C LYS A 923 -11.73 27.51 -26.35
N ASP A 924 -12.42 26.74 -25.52
CA ASP A 924 -13.86 26.50 -25.61
C ASP A 924 -14.70 27.51 -24.82
N LEU A 925 -14.07 28.38 -24.01
CA LEU A 925 -14.76 29.42 -23.24
C LEU A 925 -15.19 30.59 -24.13
N LYS A 926 -16.35 31.17 -23.86
CA LYS A 926 -16.85 32.34 -24.61
C LYS A 926 -15.94 33.57 -24.39
N LEU A 927 -15.72 34.36 -25.44
CA LEU A 927 -14.91 35.58 -25.40
C LEU A 927 -15.41 36.56 -24.32
N GLU A 928 -16.72 36.75 -24.23
CA GLU A 928 -17.37 37.60 -23.23
C GLU A 928 -16.99 37.21 -21.79
N PHE A 929 -16.91 35.91 -21.51
CA PHE A 929 -16.53 35.39 -20.20
C PHE A 929 -15.05 35.62 -19.91
N LEU A 930 -14.17 35.39 -20.90
CA LEU A 930 -12.73 35.67 -20.77
C LEU A 930 -12.46 37.15 -20.52
N MET A 931 -13.17 38.02 -21.25
CA MET A 931 -13.12 39.47 -21.09
C MET A 931 -13.57 39.89 -19.68
N LYS A 932 -14.65 39.29 -19.17
CA LYS A 932 -15.14 39.50 -17.80
C LYS A 932 -14.12 39.07 -16.75
N ILE A 933 -13.48 37.91 -16.92
CA ILE A 933 -12.40 37.45 -16.02
C ILE A 933 -11.30 38.50 -15.98
N ILE A 934 -10.77 38.89 -17.14
CA ILE A 934 -9.68 39.87 -17.21
C ILE A 934 -10.09 41.18 -16.52
N LYS A 935 -11.28 41.71 -16.80
CA LYS A 935 -11.80 42.93 -16.16
C LYS A 935 -11.93 42.82 -14.64
N GLU A 936 -12.41 41.68 -14.14
CA GLU A 936 -12.66 41.49 -12.71
C GLU A 936 -11.39 41.10 -11.92
N THR A 937 -10.41 40.45 -12.55
CA THR A 937 -9.29 39.81 -11.83
C THR A 937 -7.90 40.26 -12.25
N ALA A 938 -7.73 40.91 -13.40
CA ALA A 938 -6.44 41.41 -13.85
C ALA A 938 -6.05 42.67 -13.05
N THR A 939 -5.38 42.44 -11.93
CA THR A 939 -4.58 43.47 -11.24
C THR A 939 -3.12 43.12 -11.39
N LEU A 940 -2.23 44.12 -11.39
CA LEU A 940 -0.80 43.88 -11.58
C LEU A 940 -0.20 42.90 -10.55
N LYS A 941 -0.74 42.89 -9.32
CA LYS A 941 -0.33 41.98 -8.24
C LYS A 941 -0.90 40.56 -8.38
N ASN A 942 -2.00 40.37 -9.12
CA ASN A 942 -2.70 39.08 -9.27
C ASN A 942 -2.69 38.56 -10.72
N THR A 943 -1.84 39.10 -11.60
CA THR A 943 -1.77 38.62 -12.99
C THR A 943 -1.09 37.26 -13.03
N SER A 944 -1.89 36.19 -13.02
CA SER A 944 -1.42 34.82 -13.18
C SER A 944 -1.20 34.44 -14.65
N ASN A 945 -0.49 33.33 -14.89
CA ASN A 945 -0.30 32.74 -16.24
C ASN A 945 -1.64 32.51 -16.97
N LEU A 946 -2.74 32.34 -16.24
CA LEU A 946 -4.06 32.15 -16.85
C LEU A 946 -4.47 33.32 -17.73
N HIS A 947 -4.28 34.57 -17.28
CA HIS A 947 -4.72 35.73 -18.05
C HIS A 947 -4.10 35.76 -19.44
N TRP A 948 -2.82 35.39 -19.53
CA TRP A 948 -2.10 35.26 -20.80
C TRP A 948 -2.49 34.00 -21.59
N ASN A 949 -2.77 32.89 -20.91
CA ASN A 949 -3.35 31.71 -21.57
C ASN A 949 -4.71 32.01 -22.20
N CYS A 950 -5.56 32.83 -21.57
CA CYS A 950 -6.84 33.31 -22.12
C CYS A 950 -6.64 34.03 -23.44
N VAL A 951 -5.67 34.95 -23.48
CA VAL A 951 -5.32 35.66 -24.71
C VAL A 951 -4.90 34.66 -25.79
N LEU A 952 -3.85 33.88 -25.55
CA LEU A 952 -3.21 33.04 -26.56
C LEU A 952 -4.06 31.86 -27.05
N SER A 953 -5.10 31.50 -26.30
CA SER A 953 -6.02 30.42 -26.67
C SER A 953 -6.97 30.75 -27.82
N LYS A 954 -7.13 32.02 -28.19
CA LYS A 954 -8.12 32.48 -29.18
C LYS A 954 -7.53 32.79 -30.55
N GLU A 955 -8.39 33.01 -31.54
CA GLU A 955 -7.98 33.43 -32.89
C GLU A 955 -7.45 34.88 -32.89
N GLU A 956 -6.65 35.24 -33.88
CA GLU A 956 -5.85 36.49 -33.90
C GLU A 956 -6.66 37.76 -33.61
N ARG A 957 -7.88 37.88 -34.16
CA ARG A 957 -8.75 39.05 -33.92
C ARG A 957 -9.23 39.15 -32.47
N GLN A 958 -9.53 38.01 -31.84
CA GLN A 958 -9.98 37.94 -30.45
C GLN A 958 -8.81 38.06 -29.47
N GLN A 959 -7.62 37.63 -29.88
CA GLN A 959 -6.38 37.84 -29.13
C GLN A 959 -6.13 39.32 -28.90
N GLU A 960 -6.31 40.16 -29.92
CA GLU A 960 -6.12 41.61 -29.83
C GLU A 960 -7.00 42.25 -28.76
N GLU A 961 -8.31 41.93 -28.74
CA GLU A 961 -9.24 42.47 -27.75
C GLU A 961 -8.85 42.06 -26.31
N LEU A 962 -8.46 40.80 -26.10
CA LEU A 962 -8.02 40.30 -24.79
C LEU A 962 -6.65 40.84 -24.38
N PHE A 963 -5.76 41.09 -25.35
CA PHE A 963 -4.46 41.71 -25.14
C PHE A 963 -4.62 43.14 -24.63
N GLU A 964 -5.44 43.94 -25.33
CA GLU A 964 -5.69 45.33 -24.92
C GLU A 964 -6.31 45.40 -23.53
N GLU A 965 -7.26 44.52 -23.21
CA GLU A 965 -7.89 44.50 -21.90
C GLU A 965 -6.91 44.10 -20.78
N ASN A 966 -6.07 43.09 -20.99
CA ASN A 966 -5.02 42.74 -20.02
C ASN A 966 -4.01 43.88 -19.84
N PHE A 967 -3.67 44.57 -20.92
CA PHE A 967 -2.73 45.69 -20.89
C PHE A 967 -3.31 46.90 -20.15
N LYS A 968 -4.64 47.11 -20.14
CA LYS A 968 -5.28 48.18 -19.33
C LYS A 968 -4.94 48.06 -17.84
N ALA A 969 -4.75 46.86 -17.30
CA ALA A 969 -4.33 46.68 -15.91
C ALA A 969 -2.94 47.29 -15.64
N LEU A 970 -2.00 47.13 -16.59
CA LEU A 970 -0.68 47.74 -16.55
C LEU A 970 -0.76 49.25 -16.74
N GLN A 971 -1.55 49.71 -17.70
CA GLN A 971 -1.74 51.13 -17.97
C GLN A 971 -2.34 51.84 -16.74
N HIS A 972 -3.44 51.33 -16.18
CA HIS A 972 -4.06 51.89 -14.98
C HIS A 972 -3.12 51.87 -13.77
N PHE A 973 -2.30 50.82 -13.60
CA PHE A 973 -1.29 50.79 -12.55
C PHE A 973 -0.21 51.85 -12.77
N ALA A 974 0.29 52.02 -14.00
CA ALA A 974 1.28 53.03 -14.35
C ALA A 974 0.75 54.45 -14.14
N ASP A 975 -0.49 54.72 -14.60
CA ASP A 975 -1.16 56.02 -14.45
C ASP A 975 -1.32 56.41 -12.98
N ASN A 976 -1.65 55.46 -12.10
CA ASN A 976 -1.83 55.69 -10.66
C ASN A 976 -0.52 55.93 -9.89
N HIS A 977 0.63 55.48 -10.40
CA HIS A 977 1.93 55.61 -9.70
C HIS A 977 2.87 56.64 -10.35
N GLY A 978 2.48 57.22 -11.48
CA GLY A 978 3.22 58.31 -12.15
C GLY A 978 4.65 57.96 -12.54
N HIS A 979 5.53 58.97 -12.65
CA HIS A 979 6.93 58.81 -13.07
C HIS A 979 7.86 58.12 -12.03
N ASN A 980 7.34 57.59 -10.93
CA ASN A 980 8.12 57.00 -9.84
C ASN A 980 8.31 55.47 -9.94
N LEU A 981 8.03 54.86 -11.09
CA LEU A 981 8.10 53.40 -11.29
C LEU A 981 9.48 52.78 -10.94
N ASN A 982 10.58 53.49 -11.18
CA ASN A 982 11.95 53.04 -10.83
C ASN A 982 12.40 53.38 -9.41
N LYS A 983 11.80 54.40 -8.77
CA LYS A 983 12.26 54.88 -7.45
C LYS A 983 11.70 54.04 -6.30
N ASN A 984 10.59 53.34 -6.55
CA ASN A 984 9.97 52.46 -5.58
C ASN A 984 10.21 51.00 -5.98
N TYR A 985 11.09 50.34 -5.21
CA TYR A 985 11.47 48.95 -5.41
C TYR A 985 10.26 48.00 -5.49
N ASP A 986 9.22 48.23 -4.68
CA ASP A 986 8.02 47.39 -4.67
C ASP A 986 7.22 47.51 -5.97
N ILE A 987 7.21 48.68 -6.60
CA ILE A 987 6.50 48.93 -7.87
C ILE A 987 7.24 48.23 -9.02
N SER A 988 8.57 48.34 -9.05
CA SER A 988 9.40 47.66 -10.05
C SER A 988 9.25 46.15 -9.98
N ILE A 989 9.21 45.56 -8.77
CA ILE A 989 8.99 44.11 -8.61
C ILE A 989 7.67 43.67 -9.22
N VAL A 990 6.59 44.42 -9.00
CA VAL A 990 5.26 44.04 -9.50
C VAL A 990 5.21 44.08 -11.03
N ILE A 991 5.85 45.07 -11.66
CA ILE A 991 5.96 45.14 -13.13
C ILE A 991 6.86 44.03 -13.68
N SER A 992 8.00 43.77 -13.05
CA SER A 992 8.87 42.63 -13.41
C SER A 992 8.12 41.31 -13.30
N HIS A 993 7.29 41.12 -12.26
CA HIS A 993 6.49 39.90 -12.12
C HIS A 993 5.47 39.76 -13.27
N TYR A 994 4.76 40.84 -13.62
CA TYR A 994 3.80 40.85 -14.72
C TYR A 994 4.43 40.43 -16.06
N ILE A 995 5.60 40.99 -16.39
CA ILE A 995 6.34 40.67 -17.62
C ILE A 995 6.90 39.25 -17.57
N SER A 996 7.46 38.86 -16.42
CA SER A 996 8.00 37.51 -16.23
C SER A 996 6.93 36.44 -16.48
N ARG A 997 5.69 36.66 -16.04
CA ARG A 997 4.52 35.80 -16.27
C ARG A 997 4.06 35.77 -17.73
N TYR A 998 4.04 36.92 -18.39
CA TYR A 998 3.78 37.00 -19.84
C TYR A 998 4.78 36.16 -20.63
N LEU A 999 6.07 36.35 -20.35
CA LEU A 999 7.17 35.63 -20.99
C LEU A 999 7.10 34.13 -20.73
N ASP A 1000 6.80 33.71 -19.48
CA ASP A 1000 6.64 32.29 -19.15
C ASP A 1000 5.58 31.64 -20.04
N VAL A 1001 4.48 32.32 -20.35
CA VAL A 1001 3.42 31.74 -21.18
C VAL A 1001 3.81 31.76 -22.66
N VAL A 1002 4.27 32.90 -23.16
CA VAL A 1002 4.59 33.09 -24.59
C VAL A 1002 5.75 32.22 -25.06
N LEU A 1003 6.82 32.13 -24.27
CA LEU A 1003 7.99 31.32 -24.60
C LEU A 1003 7.68 29.81 -24.53
N ASN A 1004 6.85 29.38 -23.57
CA ASN A 1004 6.43 27.98 -23.47
C ASN A 1004 5.44 27.55 -24.56
N SER A 1005 4.61 28.46 -25.06
CA SER A 1005 3.59 28.17 -26.09
C SER A 1005 4.09 28.38 -27.53
N LYS A 1006 5.37 28.75 -27.73
CA LYS A 1006 5.98 29.02 -29.05
C LYS A 1006 5.12 29.96 -29.89
N CYS A 1007 4.67 31.06 -29.29
CA CYS A 1007 3.83 32.04 -29.97
C CYS A 1007 4.50 32.61 -31.22
N SER A 1008 3.68 33.05 -32.18
CA SER A 1008 4.19 33.72 -33.37
C SER A 1008 4.90 35.04 -33.04
N TYR A 1009 5.97 35.32 -33.78
CA TYR A 1009 6.71 36.58 -33.73
C TYR A 1009 5.77 37.81 -33.76
N ARG A 1010 4.74 37.78 -34.60
CA ARG A 1010 3.74 38.86 -34.76
C ARG A 1010 3.04 39.24 -33.45
N LEU A 1011 2.76 38.27 -32.57
CA LEU A 1011 2.09 38.54 -31.29
C LEU A 1011 3.02 39.21 -30.27
N ILE A 1012 4.28 38.80 -30.23
CA ILE A 1012 5.29 39.42 -29.36
C ILE A 1012 5.57 40.84 -29.84
N GLN A 1013 5.72 41.03 -31.16
CA GLN A 1013 5.91 42.34 -31.76
C GLN A 1013 4.75 43.30 -31.44
N LYS A 1014 3.50 42.84 -31.50
CA LYS A 1014 2.32 43.64 -31.13
C LYS A 1014 2.34 44.04 -29.65
N PHE A 1015 2.72 43.13 -28.75
CA PHE A 1015 2.85 43.45 -27.32
C PHE A 1015 3.94 44.50 -27.09
N ASN A 1016 5.08 44.37 -27.76
CA ASN A 1016 6.17 45.34 -27.67
C ASN A 1016 5.75 46.71 -28.24
N ALA A 1017 5.00 46.75 -29.34
CA ALA A 1017 4.42 48.00 -29.85
C ALA A 1017 3.42 48.67 -28.89
N LEU A 1018 2.60 47.87 -28.19
CA LEU A 1018 1.71 48.38 -27.13
C LEU A 1018 2.51 48.90 -25.93
N TRP A 1019 3.60 48.22 -25.58
CA TRP A 1019 4.52 48.68 -24.56
C TRP A 1019 5.15 50.02 -24.94
N ASP A 1020 5.73 50.14 -26.13
CA ASP A 1020 6.42 51.35 -26.59
C ASP A 1020 5.48 52.55 -26.76
N SER A 1021 4.22 52.30 -27.16
CA SER A 1021 3.22 53.37 -27.34
C SER A 1021 2.63 53.88 -26.04
N LYS A 1022 2.55 53.06 -24.98
CA LYS A 1022 1.82 53.38 -23.74
C LYS A 1022 2.72 53.51 -22.50
N MET A 1023 3.91 52.92 -22.51
CA MET A 1023 4.86 52.97 -21.39
C MET A 1023 6.09 53.80 -21.78
N LYS A 1024 6.60 54.62 -20.85
CA LYS A 1024 7.87 55.33 -21.09
C LYS A 1024 9.04 54.33 -20.96
N VAL A 1025 9.83 54.16 -22.03
CA VAL A 1025 10.96 53.19 -22.17
C VAL A 1025 11.92 53.14 -20.97
N TYR A 1026 12.10 54.26 -20.26
CA TYR A 1026 13.03 54.34 -19.13
C TYR A 1026 12.48 53.83 -17.78
N SER A 1027 11.19 53.48 -17.69
CA SER A 1027 10.52 53.27 -16.40
C SER A 1027 10.57 51.84 -15.83
N CYS A 1028 11.04 50.84 -16.61
CA CYS A 1028 11.26 49.44 -16.21
C CYS A 1028 12.29 48.75 -17.14
N HIS A 1029 13.49 49.34 -17.25
CA HIS A 1029 14.48 48.96 -18.26
C HIS A 1029 14.92 47.48 -18.23
N HIS A 1030 14.99 46.87 -17.04
CA HIS A 1030 15.39 45.47 -16.86
C HIS A 1030 14.40 44.52 -17.54
N SER A 1031 13.11 44.68 -17.23
CA SER A 1031 12.06 43.82 -17.75
C SER A 1031 11.79 44.07 -19.24
N TYR A 1032 12.04 45.29 -19.74
CA TYR A 1032 11.94 45.59 -21.16
C TYR A 1032 13.00 44.86 -22.00
N LEU A 1033 14.23 44.71 -21.48
CA LEU A 1033 15.27 43.92 -22.16
C LEU A 1033 14.83 42.47 -22.38
N LEU A 1034 14.14 41.86 -21.41
CA LEU A 1034 13.61 40.50 -21.56
C LEU A 1034 12.54 40.39 -22.66
N LEU A 1035 11.72 41.43 -22.86
CA LEU A 1035 10.74 41.50 -23.95
C LEU A 1035 11.41 41.59 -25.32
N LEU A 1036 12.50 42.37 -25.42
CA LEU A 1036 13.28 42.48 -26.65
C LEU A 1036 14.01 41.17 -26.99
N PHE A 1037 14.60 40.51 -25.99
CA PHE A 1037 15.22 39.20 -26.20
C PHE A 1037 14.21 38.14 -26.63
N ALA A 1038 13.00 38.15 -26.05
CA ALA A 1038 11.92 37.25 -26.45
C ALA A 1038 11.44 37.51 -27.89
N GLU A 1039 11.36 38.78 -28.31
CA GLU A 1039 11.04 39.15 -29.69
C GLU A 1039 12.09 38.62 -30.68
N VAL A 1040 13.38 38.85 -30.38
CA VAL A 1040 14.51 38.36 -31.19
C VAL A 1040 14.51 36.83 -31.30
N TYR A 1041 14.26 36.15 -30.19
CA TYR A 1041 14.18 34.68 -30.15
C TYR A 1041 13.02 34.14 -30.99
N ALA A 1042 11.85 34.78 -30.93
CA ALA A 1042 10.73 34.41 -31.77
C ALA A 1042 10.95 34.72 -33.25
N LYS A 1043 11.63 35.84 -33.56
CA LYS A 1043 12.03 36.22 -34.93
C LYS A 1043 13.03 35.22 -35.53
N SER A 1044 13.88 34.64 -34.68
CA SER A 1044 14.90 33.65 -35.04
C SER A 1044 14.39 32.21 -35.09
N ASP A 1045 13.06 32.00 -35.14
CA ASP A 1045 12.42 30.68 -35.10
C ASP A 1045 12.86 29.81 -33.90
N SER A 1046 13.18 30.43 -32.76
CA SER A 1046 13.73 29.77 -31.57
C SER A 1046 15.08 29.05 -31.77
N ASP A 1047 15.81 29.30 -32.85
CA ASP A 1047 17.16 28.75 -33.05
C ASP A 1047 18.17 29.48 -32.16
N ALA A 1048 18.84 28.73 -31.28
CA ALA A 1048 19.77 29.28 -30.30
C ALA A 1048 20.93 30.06 -30.95
N TYR A 1049 21.47 29.56 -32.06
CA TYR A 1049 22.60 30.20 -32.74
C TYR A 1049 22.20 31.51 -33.42
N LYS A 1050 21.13 31.50 -34.22
CA LYS A 1050 20.58 32.72 -34.84
C LYS A 1050 20.17 33.76 -33.81
N THR A 1051 19.54 33.32 -32.72
CA THR A 1051 19.19 34.20 -31.59
C THR A 1051 20.44 34.86 -31.01
N GLY A 1052 21.55 34.12 -30.85
CA GLY A 1052 22.82 34.67 -30.39
C GLY A 1052 23.34 35.80 -31.29
N ILE A 1053 23.26 35.63 -32.62
CA ILE A 1053 23.71 36.64 -33.60
C ILE A 1053 22.86 37.91 -33.52
N GLU A 1054 21.54 37.76 -33.49
CA GLU A 1054 20.63 38.91 -33.44
C GLU A 1054 20.71 39.63 -32.08
N ILE A 1055 20.77 38.89 -30.97
CA ILE A 1055 20.95 39.47 -29.64
C ILE A 1055 22.27 40.22 -29.58
N ARG A 1056 23.36 39.71 -30.16
CA ARG A 1056 24.64 40.45 -30.22
C ARG A 1056 24.48 41.82 -30.85
N THR A 1057 23.75 41.90 -31.96
CA THR A 1057 23.52 43.17 -32.67
C THR A 1057 22.75 44.15 -31.79
N LEU A 1058 21.74 43.67 -31.05
CA LEU A 1058 21.00 44.45 -30.08
C LEU A 1058 21.90 44.91 -28.92
N LEU A 1059 22.74 44.02 -28.38
CA LEU A 1059 23.65 44.34 -27.27
C LEU A 1059 24.65 45.43 -27.64
N LYS A 1060 25.22 45.40 -28.85
CA LYS A 1060 26.13 46.44 -29.35
C LYS A 1060 25.48 47.81 -29.32
N GLN A 1061 24.27 47.93 -29.87
CA GLN A 1061 23.52 49.19 -29.87
C GLN A 1061 23.25 49.67 -28.44
N TYR A 1062 22.95 48.76 -27.51
CA TYR A 1062 22.74 49.12 -26.11
C TYR A 1062 24.03 49.59 -25.42
N ILE A 1063 25.15 48.93 -25.66
CA ILE A 1063 26.44 49.29 -25.06
C ILE A 1063 26.94 50.62 -25.64
N GLU A 1064 26.75 50.88 -26.94
CA GLU A 1064 27.03 52.17 -27.56
C GLU A 1064 26.19 53.30 -26.95
N ASN A 1065 24.92 53.04 -26.64
CA ASN A 1065 24.00 54.05 -26.10
C ASN A 1065 24.15 54.29 -24.59
N PHE A 1066 24.53 53.29 -23.80
CA PHE A 1066 24.52 53.35 -22.33
C PHE A 1066 25.92 53.17 -21.69
N GLY A 1067 26.93 52.84 -22.48
CA GLY A 1067 28.32 52.64 -22.03
C GLY A 1067 28.57 51.29 -21.35
N PHE A 1068 29.85 51.02 -21.07
CA PHE A 1068 30.37 49.74 -20.54
C PHE A 1068 29.70 49.26 -19.25
N SER A 1069 29.20 50.16 -18.40
CA SER A 1069 28.58 49.82 -17.11
C SER A 1069 27.32 48.95 -17.24
N ILE A 1070 26.67 48.95 -18.41
CA ILE A 1070 25.45 48.16 -18.67
C ILE A 1070 25.72 46.66 -18.88
N ILE A 1071 26.96 46.24 -19.14
CA ILE A 1071 27.31 44.84 -19.42
C ILE A 1071 26.91 43.90 -18.28
N SER A 1072 27.10 44.33 -17.03
CA SER A 1072 26.72 43.56 -15.83
C SER A 1072 25.21 43.29 -15.76
N LEU A 1073 24.41 44.29 -16.14
CA LEU A 1073 22.96 44.22 -16.23
C LEU A 1073 22.53 43.30 -17.38
N LEU A 1074 23.09 43.51 -18.58
CA LEU A 1074 22.79 42.71 -19.77
C LEU A 1074 23.09 41.22 -19.53
N SER A 1075 24.24 40.92 -18.93
CA SER A 1075 24.60 39.55 -18.54
C SER A 1075 23.58 38.94 -17.58
N THR A 1076 23.09 39.69 -16.60
CA THR A 1076 22.09 39.21 -15.64
C THR A 1076 20.75 38.92 -16.32
N GLN A 1077 20.27 39.83 -17.19
CA GLN A 1077 19.01 39.65 -17.92
C GLN A 1077 19.07 38.54 -18.97
N LEU A 1078 20.21 38.37 -19.64
CA LEU A 1078 20.41 37.27 -20.58
C LEU A 1078 20.41 35.91 -19.90
N ASN A 1079 21.01 35.80 -18.71
CA ASN A 1079 20.95 34.56 -17.93
C ASN A 1079 19.51 34.24 -17.50
N GLU A 1080 18.73 35.24 -17.08
CA GLU A 1080 17.31 35.07 -16.76
C GLU A 1080 16.50 34.62 -17.99
N PHE A 1081 16.75 35.25 -19.14
CA PHE A 1081 16.12 34.89 -20.41
C PHE A 1081 16.47 33.45 -20.84
N CYS A 1082 17.75 33.07 -20.81
CA CYS A 1082 18.21 31.72 -21.15
C CYS A 1082 17.56 30.67 -20.23
N ALA A 1083 17.44 30.96 -18.93
CA ALA A 1083 16.80 30.06 -17.97
C ALA A 1083 15.32 29.79 -18.27
N LYS A 1084 14.63 30.73 -18.94
CA LYS A 1084 13.21 30.65 -19.32
C LYS A 1084 12.96 29.98 -20.69
N THR A 1085 13.99 29.76 -21.50
CA THR A 1085 13.86 29.21 -22.87
C THR A 1085 14.45 27.80 -23.00
N GLU A 1086 14.42 27.22 -24.21
CA GLU A 1086 15.13 25.97 -24.50
C GLU A 1086 16.67 26.12 -24.41
N ILE A 1087 17.18 27.36 -24.42
CA ILE A 1087 18.59 27.70 -24.32
C ILE A 1087 19.18 27.27 -22.97
N LYS A 1088 18.38 27.06 -21.92
CA LYS A 1088 18.86 26.50 -20.65
C LYS A 1088 19.47 25.10 -20.77
N LYS A 1089 19.14 24.34 -21.82
CA LYS A 1089 19.78 23.05 -22.09
C LYS A 1089 21.23 23.31 -22.48
N GLN A 1090 22.16 22.58 -21.89
CA GLN A 1090 23.58 22.90 -21.97
C GLN A 1090 24.11 22.96 -23.42
N ASP A 1091 23.64 22.06 -24.30
CA ASP A 1091 23.93 22.06 -25.73
C ASP A 1091 23.41 23.32 -26.45
N GLN A 1092 22.20 23.76 -26.12
CA GLN A 1092 21.59 24.96 -26.71
C GLN A 1092 22.23 26.24 -26.16
N LEU A 1093 22.61 26.27 -24.88
CA LEU A 1093 23.37 27.39 -24.29
C LEU A 1093 24.69 27.59 -25.03
N LEU A 1094 25.40 26.49 -25.33
CA LEU A 1094 26.66 26.54 -26.05
C LEU A 1094 26.48 27.03 -27.49
N ARG A 1095 25.43 26.57 -28.19
CA ARG A 1095 25.09 27.09 -29.53
C ARG A 1095 24.70 28.57 -29.50
N PHE A 1096 23.99 29.01 -28.47
CA PHE A 1096 23.67 30.42 -28.25
C PHE A 1096 24.93 31.28 -28.05
N VAL A 1097 25.84 30.81 -27.20
CA VAL A 1097 27.14 31.47 -26.97
C VAL A 1097 27.98 31.50 -28.25
N GLN A 1098 27.99 30.44 -29.05
CA GLN A 1098 28.66 30.43 -30.35
C GLN A 1098 28.10 31.49 -31.30
N GLY A 1099 26.79 31.71 -31.30
CA GLY A 1099 26.16 32.79 -32.08
C GLY A 1099 26.57 34.19 -31.58
N LEU A 1100 26.67 34.38 -30.26
CA LEU A 1100 27.20 35.63 -29.70
C LEU A 1100 28.65 35.90 -30.12
N LEU A 1101 29.45 34.85 -30.32
CA LEU A 1101 30.87 34.90 -30.65
C LEU A 1101 31.20 34.80 -32.16
N GLU A 1102 30.20 34.71 -33.06
CA GLU A 1102 30.42 34.38 -34.48
C GLU A 1102 31.40 35.32 -35.22
N SER A 1103 31.57 36.58 -34.78
CA SER A 1103 32.64 37.43 -35.31
C SER A 1103 33.59 37.94 -34.22
N ASN A 1104 34.85 37.58 -34.36
CA ASN A 1104 35.85 37.39 -33.29
C ASN A 1104 36.44 38.63 -32.60
N GLU A 1105 35.85 39.82 -32.68
CA GLU A 1105 36.60 41.07 -32.35
C GLU A 1105 35.89 42.06 -31.40
N ASP A 1106 34.83 41.66 -30.69
CA ASP A 1106 34.13 42.58 -29.78
C ASP A 1106 34.44 42.28 -28.29
N GLU A 1107 35.27 43.13 -27.70
CA GLU A 1107 35.75 43.02 -26.31
C GLU A 1107 34.60 43.02 -25.30
N ASP A 1108 33.55 43.79 -25.53
CA ASP A 1108 32.42 43.93 -24.61
C ASP A 1108 31.55 42.66 -24.59
N ILE A 1109 31.40 42.02 -25.75
CA ILE A 1109 30.70 40.75 -25.88
C ILE A 1109 31.48 39.61 -25.21
N TYR A 1110 32.81 39.59 -25.31
CA TYR A 1110 33.64 38.63 -24.61
C TYR A 1110 33.46 38.72 -23.08
N VAL A 1111 33.48 39.94 -22.53
CA VAL A 1111 33.26 40.16 -21.09
C VAL A 1111 31.85 39.71 -20.68
N LEU A 1112 30.83 39.97 -21.50
CA LEU A 1112 29.46 39.53 -21.26
C LEU A 1112 29.34 37.99 -21.24
N VAL A 1113 29.97 37.30 -22.20
CA VAL A 1113 29.96 35.84 -22.31
C VAL A 1113 30.65 35.19 -21.11
N VAL A 1114 31.81 35.71 -20.68
CA VAL A 1114 32.51 35.22 -19.48
C VAL A 1114 31.59 35.30 -18.25
N ASN A 1115 30.88 36.41 -18.08
CA ASN A 1115 29.92 36.59 -16.98
C ASN A 1115 28.69 35.68 -17.05
N MET A 1116 28.29 35.23 -18.26
CA MET A 1116 27.19 34.27 -18.43
C MET A 1116 27.63 32.83 -18.14
N ILE A 1117 28.80 32.45 -18.63
CA ILE A 1117 29.41 31.13 -18.46
C ILE A 1117 29.78 30.88 -17.00
N SER A 1118 30.25 31.91 -16.28
CA SER A 1118 30.61 31.79 -14.86
C SER A 1118 29.45 31.40 -13.94
N LYS A 1119 28.22 31.78 -14.32
CA LYS A 1119 27.01 31.44 -13.57
C LYS A 1119 26.41 30.08 -13.93
N ASN A 1120 26.90 29.39 -14.98
CA ASN A 1120 26.34 28.15 -15.52
C ASN A 1120 27.42 27.07 -15.71
N THR A 1121 28.01 26.56 -14.62
CA THR A 1121 29.12 25.60 -14.67
C THR A 1121 28.74 24.25 -15.30
N ALA A 1122 29.68 23.67 -16.05
CA ALA A 1122 29.44 22.52 -16.92
C ALA A 1122 29.32 21.17 -16.18
N LYS A 1123 28.37 20.31 -16.59
CA LYS A 1123 28.38 18.89 -16.22
C LYS A 1123 29.47 18.12 -16.99
N THR A 1124 29.98 17.03 -16.40
CA THR A 1124 31.16 16.25 -16.84
C THR A 1124 31.16 15.78 -18.31
N HIS A 1125 30.00 15.67 -18.95
CA HIS A 1125 29.84 15.17 -20.32
C HIS A 1125 29.94 16.24 -21.42
N ALA A 1126 30.03 17.54 -21.08
CA ALA A 1126 30.04 18.65 -22.05
C ALA A 1126 31.33 19.50 -21.99
N LEU A 1127 32.41 18.96 -21.42
CA LEU A 1127 33.70 19.65 -21.29
C LEU A 1127 34.38 19.96 -22.64
N SER A 1128 34.19 19.11 -23.66
CA SER A 1128 34.82 19.30 -24.98
C SER A 1128 34.36 20.58 -25.68
N ASP A 1129 33.06 20.86 -25.64
CA ASP A 1129 32.48 22.03 -26.31
C ASP A 1129 32.74 23.32 -25.52
N TYR A 1130 32.81 23.21 -24.19
CA TYR A 1130 33.27 24.30 -23.31
C TYR A 1130 34.72 24.71 -23.61
N ASN A 1131 35.59 23.72 -23.87
CA ASN A 1131 36.99 23.98 -24.21
C ASN A 1131 37.13 24.72 -25.55
N VAL A 1132 36.27 24.47 -26.53
CA VAL A 1132 36.28 25.20 -27.81
C VAL A 1132 35.94 26.69 -27.60
N ILE A 1133 34.98 26.98 -26.72
CA ILE A 1133 34.61 28.36 -26.37
C ILE A 1133 35.73 29.05 -25.60
N LEU A 1134 36.34 28.36 -24.62
CA LEU A 1134 37.50 28.88 -23.88
C LEU A 1134 38.70 29.14 -24.79
N GLN A 1135 39.01 28.24 -25.72
CA GLN A 1135 40.07 28.42 -26.72
C GLN A 1135 39.79 29.59 -27.66
N THR A 1136 38.53 29.88 -27.96
CA THR A 1136 38.15 31.04 -28.78
C THR A 1136 38.39 32.34 -28.00
N MET A 1137 38.03 32.39 -26.72
CA MET A 1137 38.26 33.56 -25.86
C MET A 1137 39.75 33.77 -25.53
N GLN A 1138 40.54 32.70 -25.40
CA GLN A 1138 42.00 32.76 -25.18
C GLN A 1138 42.78 33.40 -26.34
N LYS A 1139 42.19 33.43 -27.54
CA LYS A 1139 42.78 34.11 -28.72
C LYS A 1139 42.62 35.63 -28.66
N SER A 1140 41.82 36.17 -27.75
CA SER A 1140 41.68 37.62 -27.57
C SER A 1140 43.00 38.25 -27.08
N THR A 1141 43.42 39.35 -27.71
CA THR A 1141 44.60 40.13 -27.32
C THR A 1141 44.32 41.12 -26.20
N THR A 1142 43.05 41.29 -25.82
CA THR A 1142 42.59 42.34 -24.90
C THR A 1142 42.89 41.99 -23.45
N THR A 1143 43.56 42.90 -22.73
CA THR A 1143 43.90 42.73 -21.30
C THR A 1143 42.67 42.54 -20.41
N VAL A 1144 41.55 43.22 -20.71
CA VAL A 1144 40.29 43.13 -19.96
C VAL A 1144 39.67 41.74 -20.06
N VAL A 1145 39.63 41.15 -21.26
CA VAL A 1145 39.10 39.79 -21.49
C VAL A 1145 39.94 38.76 -20.76
N LYS A 1146 41.28 38.89 -20.79
CA LYS A 1146 42.20 38.00 -20.06
C LYS A 1146 41.98 38.05 -18.55
N ILE A 1147 41.87 39.25 -17.96
CA ILE A 1147 41.62 39.39 -16.51
C ILE A 1147 40.32 38.69 -16.10
N HIS A 1148 39.24 38.88 -16.85
CA HIS A 1148 37.96 38.24 -16.55
C HIS A 1148 38.00 36.71 -16.75
N LEU A 1149 38.71 36.23 -17.76
CA LEU A 1149 38.88 34.81 -18.04
C LEU A 1149 39.75 34.12 -16.97
N ASP A 1150 40.84 34.75 -16.55
CA ASP A 1150 41.76 34.22 -15.53
C ASP A 1150 41.06 34.13 -14.16
N ASN A 1151 40.29 35.16 -13.77
CA ASN A 1151 39.47 35.13 -12.57
C ASN A 1151 38.43 33.99 -12.59
N PHE A 1152 37.80 33.73 -13.74
CA PHE A 1152 36.85 32.63 -13.90
C PHE A 1152 37.52 31.25 -13.79
N ILE A 1153 38.69 31.08 -14.40
CA ILE A 1153 39.49 29.84 -14.29
C ILE A 1153 39.89 29.59 -12.83
N GLU A 1154 40.26 30.64 -12.10
CA GLU A 1154 40.61 30.54 -10.67
C GLU A 1154 39.40 30.17 -9.79
N GLU A 1155 38.21 30.72 -10.07
CA GLU A 1155 36.97 30.38 -9.34
C GLU A 1155 36.49 28.95 -9.60
N ILE A 1156 36.60 28.44 -10.84
CA ILE A 1156 36.34 27.02 -11.14
C ILE A 1156 37.31 26.14 -10.36
N GLY A 1157 38.59 26.48 -10.32
CA GLY A 1157 39.59 25.75 -9.55
C GLY A 1157 39.30 25.67 -8.05
N LYS A 1158 38.61 26.67 -7.49
CA LYS A 1158 38.18 26.70 -6.07
C LYS A 1158 36.89 25.90 -5.82
N ASN A 1159 35.95 25.91 -6.76
CA ASN A 1159 34.65 25.21 -6.64
C ASN A 1159 34.70 23.73 -7.07
N TYR A 1160 35.66 23.35 -7.91
CA TYR A 1160 36.01 21.96 -8.22
C TYR A 1160 37.15 21.50 -7.32
N ASN A 1161 36.88 21.44 -6.01
CA ASN A 1161 37.77 20.75 -5.09
C ASN A 1161 37.49 19.23 -5.21
N PRO A 1162 38.45 18.38 -5.63
CA PRO A 1162 38.21 16.95 -5.88
C PRO A 1162 37.92 16.12 -4.62
N ILE A 1163 37.71 16.75 -3.46
CA ILE A 1163 37.75 16.12 -2.13
C ILE A 1163 36.35 15.82 -1.55
N ASN A 1164 35.26 16.23 -2.20
CA ASN A 1164 33.90 15.85 -1.77
C ASN A 1164 33.05 15.37 -2.97
N TYR A 1165 33.20 14.11 -3.38
CA TYR A 1165 32.18 13.34 -4.12
C TYR A 1165 32.22 11.84 -3.77
#